data_AF-A0A4Y7ZSZ9-F1
#
_entry.id   AF-A0A4Y7ZSZ9-F1
#
_cell.length_a   1.000
_cell.length_b   1.000
_cell.length_c   1.000
_cell.angle_alpha   90.00
_cell.angle_beta   90.00
_cell.angle_gamma   90.00
#
_symmetry.space_group_name_H-M   'P 1'
#
loop_
_entity.id
_entity.type
_entity.pdbx_description
1 polymer ?
#
loop_
_entity_poly.entity_id
_entity_poly.type
_entity_poly.pdbx_seq_one_letter_code
_entity_poly.pdbx_strand_id
1 'polypeptide(L)'
;MKNKYGKYTAIASALLLAGLTSAHAATANSVIASADDGNVANNTVDNDLNSRWSAEGNDGSQWLQYDFGSAVSLSAVNIAFYKGDSRSTYFQVESSQDGNTWTLELDATGSGATNELEKFELNDTVTAQFIRIVGFGNSSNAWNSITEVTFDDADVEPEKPTVDPEDPDNNQPIEASVVASTDDGNVADNLLDGDLDTRWSASGSGQWARLDLGSEQTLDNVKIAFFKGDSRQSSFSIEVSNDDSSWTTVVEQTTSSGNSNDLETFTFAETTARYVRYTGYGNSTNSWNSVTEFTVNAAGESVDPDDGTDTGGGTDTGGGTDTGSGTDTGSGTDTGGGTDTGDYTPTTDADFAGDIHYTTADNLNSVLATAVGGDQIIITDSGEISIKNMSFDKKILIRAETVGGLKLENATISNSNNIVLQGFLFGPSNDVSTLVKIVNSTNIAILRNYFDHKDVTEGQSSLVVTESSQYIEIGYNEFHDKNISVVDGEKNTGSYIKFQYDSGQMTKNAHIHHNYFNNITPYLVDGVPAGDSDREAIVMGISSSQDIVTNHIVEYNLFENCDGENEILTIKTSDNTFRHNTFKNSMGSLSFRLGHSNKAYNNYFYGTGASDSVTDDNYQTGGIRVYGEGHSIYNNYMEGLSGTSWRLPLLVDMGDTSDSSNGDSHQTSTNIDVSNNTIVDSKGGIYIGRDDVKYNNKPTGISITGNVVMGSEGILFNNYSDDSSNTWSNNAAYATGSATANGGGILSSSELTVLTSAPSIAAPTPLTPNDVGTTAQ
;
A
#
# COMPACT_ATOMS: atom_id res chain seq x y z
N MET A 1 64.03 12.13 45.70
CA MET A 1 65.37 11.55 45.46
C MET A 1 65.22 10.31 44.57
N LYS A 2 65.85 10.35 43.38
CA LYS A 2 66.19 9.25 42.43
C LYS A 2 65.06 8.35 41.92
N ASN A 3 64.55 8.51 40.69
CA ASN A 3 65.11 8.16 39.36
C ASN A 3 65.53 6.70 39.16
N LYS A 4 64.87 6.02 38.20
CA LYS A 4 65.42 5.39 36.97
C LYS A 4 64.26 4.68 36.23
N TYR A 5 63.61 5.28 35.23
CA TYR A 5 63.99 5.43 33.81
C TYR A 5 64.55 4.17 33.12
N GLY A 6 63.75 3.61 32.21
CA GLY A 6 64.15 3.44 30.81
C GLY A 6 63.31 2.43 30.02
N LYS A 7 63.02 2.60 28.73
CA LYS A 7 63.40 3.64 27.75
C LYS A 7 62.72 3.32 26.40
N TYR A 8 62.10 4.34 25.78
CA TYR A 8 61.96 4.63 24.32
C TYR A 8 61.03 3.73 23.46
N THR A 9 60.22 4.22 22.50
CA THR A 9 60.14 5.53 21.78
C THR A 9 58.87 5.62 20.91
N ALA A 10 58.33 6.85 20.77
CA ALA A 10 57.49 7.43 19.69
C ALA A 10 56.11 6.76 19.38
N ILE A 11 54.98 7.46 19.26
CA ILE A 11 54.64 8.55 18.31
C ILE A 11 53.52 9.46 18.92
N ALA A 12 53.36 10.62 18.30
CA ALA A 12 52.51 11.77 18.61
C ALA A 12 51.00 11.52 18.87
N SER A 13 50.44 12.48 19.62
CA SER A 13 49.06 12.97 19.71
C SER A 13 47.98 12.27 18.88
N ALA A 14 47.00 11.68 19.57
CA ALA A 14 45.57 11.78 19.28
C ALA A 14 44.83 10.92 20.32
N LEU A 15 44.19 11.54 21.32
CA LEU A 15 43.09 10.87 22.01
C LEU A 15 41.90 11.09 21.08
N LEU A 16 41.65 10.07 20.26
CA LEU A 16 40.63 10.04 19.22
C LEU A 16 39.26 10.00 19.90
N LEU A 17 38.45 10.98 19.50
CA LEU A 17 37.01 11.06 19.63
C LEU A 17 36.39 9.74 19.11
N ALA A 18 35.32 9.30 19.76
CA ALA A 18 34.52 8.17 19.29
C ALA A 18 34.07 8.41 17.85
N GLY A 19 34.47 7.52 16.93
CA GLY A 19 33.93 7.48 15.58
C GLY A 19 32.57 6.82 15.62
N LEU A 20 31.53 7.64 15.80
CA LEU A 20 30.22 7.40 15.20
C LEU A 20 30.47 7.26 13.70
N THR A 21 30.15 6.12 13.11
CA THR A 21 30.04 6.03 11.66
C THR A 21 28.81 6.82 11.27
N SER A 22 29.05 8.05 10.86
CA SER A 22 28.09 8.93 10.21
C SER A 22 27.44 8.13 9.06
N ALA A 23 26.11 8.12 9.02
CA ALA A 23 25.41 8.12 7.73
C ALA A 23 26.09 9.18 6.85
N HIS A 24 26.23 8.93 5.54
CA HIS A 24 26.79 9.93 4.64
C HIS A 24 25.97 11.21 4.78
N ALA A 25 26.53 12.15 5.53
CA ALA A 25 25.84 13.36 5.92
C ALA A 25 26.24 14.42 4.92
N ALA A 26 25.28 14.93 4.15
CA ALA A 26 25.53 16.04 3.26
C ALA A 26 26.11 17.19 4.08
N THR A 27 27.33 17.62 3.74
CA THR A 27 27.99 18.69 4.48
C THR A 27 27.77 20.00 3.73
N ALA A 28 27.07 20.94 4.37
CA ALA A 28 26.92 22.28 3.82
C ALA A 28 28.28 22.99 3.73
N ASN A 29 28.59 23.61 2.59
CA ASN A 29 29.81 24.38 2.38
C ASN A 29 29.77 25.73 3.11
N SER A 30 28.58 26.31 3.27
CA SER A 30 28.39 27.53 4.04
C SER A 30 26.99 27.60 4.64
N VAL A 31 26.85 28.39 5.70
CA VAL A 31 25.56 28.71 6.31
C VAL A 31 25.47 30.23 6.53
N ILE A 32 24.32 30.80 6.21
CA ILE A 32 23.98 32.21 6.47
C ILE A 32 22.63 32.28 7.19
N ALA A 33 22.33 33.41 7.82
CA ALA A 33 21.04 33.63 8.48
C ALA A 33 20.44 34.98 8.10
N SER A 34 19.13 35.12 8.30
CA SER A 34 18.39 36.37 8.16
C SER A 34 18.90 37.47 9.12
N ALA A 35 19.20 37.09 10.37
CA ALA A 35 19.70 37.93 11.45
C ALA A 35 20.33 37.07 12.55
N ASP A 36 20.97 37.71 13.54
CA ASP A 36 21.43 37.08 14.78
C ASP A 36 21.51 38.08 15.95
N ASP A 37 21.52 37.58 17.19
CA ASP A 37 21.71 38.37 18.42
C ASP A 37 23.18 38.36 18.93
N GLY A 38 24.14 38.02 18.07
CA GLY A 38 25.51 37.66 18.44
C GLY A 38 25.75 36.15 18.52
N ASN A 39 24.69 35.34 18.47
CA ASN A 39 24.73 33.89 18.27
C ASN A 39 24.53 33.59 16.76
N VAL A 40 25.65 33.45 16.04
CA VAL A 40 25.70 33.47 14.57
C VAL A 40 25.35 32.12 13.92
N ALA A 41 25.05 32.13 12.61
CA ALA A 41 24.69 30.95 11.84
C ALA A 41 25.70 29.80 11.92
N ASN A 42 27.01 30.11 11.88
CA ASN A 42 28.07 29.08 11.92
C ASN A 42 28.06 28.21 13.19
N ASN A 43 27.37 28.66 14.23
CA ASN A 43 27.23 27.88 15.45
C ASN A 43 26.31 26.66 15.28
N THR A 44 25.64 26.48 14.14
CA THR A 44 24.80 25.30 13.87
C THR A 44 25.50 24.22 13.04
N VAL A 45 26.79 24.38 12.78
CA VAL A 45 27.63 23.44 12.01
C VAL A 45 29.01 23.23 12.66
N ASP A 46 29.15 23.56 13.95
CA ASP A 46 30.42 23.56 14.67
C ASP A 46 30.64 22.32 15.54
N ASN A 47 29.66 21.41 15.59
CA ASN A 47 29.62 20.22 16.43
C ASN A 47 29.66 20.53 17.94
N ASP A 48 29.17 21.70 18.37
CA ASP A 48 29.07 22.10 19.77
C ASP A 48 27.63 22.48 20.15
N LEU A 49 26.91 21.54 20.79
CA LEU A 49 25.56 21.77 21.30
C LEU A 49 25.44 22.90 22.36
N ASN A 50 26.56 23.50 22.80
CA ASN A 50 26.55 24.66 23.72
C ASN A 50 26.57 26.02 23.01
N SER A 51 27.00 26.07 21.75
CA SER A 51 26.80 27.22 20.86
C SER A 51 25.44 27.09 20.16
N ARG A 52 24.94 28.20 19.64
CA ARG A 52 23.67 28.22 18.90
C ARG A 52 23.64 29.36 17.90
N TRP A 53 22.76 29.29 16.93
CA TRP A 53 22.21 30.45 16.26
C TRP A 53 20.97 30.97 17.03
N SER A 54 20.71 32.28 17.03
CA SER A 54 19.47 32.83 17.61
C SER A 54 19.00 34.13 16.98
N ALA A 55 17.70 34.20 16.67
CA ALA A 55 17.03 35.41 16.18
C ALA A 55 15.56 35.48 16.67
N GLU A 56 15.05 36.70 16.88
CA GLU A 56 13.68 36.95 17.35
C GLU A 56 12.72 37.20 16.18
N GLY A 57 11.62 36.43 16.12
CA GLY A 57 10.54 36.56 15.13
C GLY A 57 9.78 35.23 14.99
N ASN A 58 8.45 35.28 14.92
CA ASN A 58 7.59 34.10 14.86
C ASN A 58 6.62 34.10 13.66
N ASP A 59 6.94 34.89 12.65
CA ASP A 59 6.14 35.14 11.45
C ASP A 59 6.80 34.56 10.19
N GLY A 60 7.80 33.68 10.34
CA GLY A 60 8.60 33.13 9.25
C GLY A 60 9.67 34.09 8.71
N SER A 61 9.86 35.27 9.32
CA SER A 61 10.90 36.22 8.89
C SER A 61 12.33 35.79 9.22
N GLN A 62 12.50 34.82 10.14
CA GLN A 62 13.81 34.36 10.60
C GLN A 62 14.17 33.01 10.00
N TRP A 63 15.38 32.89 9.46
CA TRP A 63 15.80 31.66 8.81
C TRP A 63 17.31 31.44 8.84
N LEU A 64 17.72 30.18 8.73
CA LEU A 64 19.07 29.71 8.40
C LEU A 64 19.06 29.13 6.99
N GLN A 65 20.06 29.44 6.18
CA GLN A 65 20.22 28.89 4.83
C GLN A 65 21.59 28.22 4.71
N TYR A 66 21.58 26.96 4.35
CA TYR A 66 22.72 26.10 4.09
C TYR A 66 22.93 26.01 2.58
N ASP A 67 24.17 26.18 2.12
CA ASP A 67 24.57 26.05 0.71
C ASP A 67 25.55 24.89 0.58
N PHE A 68 25.21 23.88 -0.21
CA PHE A 68 26.02 22.69 -0.48
C PHE A 68 27.01 22.90 -1.64
N GLY A 69 27.01 24.07 -2.30
CA GLY A 69 27.87 24.43 -3.44
C GLY A 69 27.50 23.78 -4.78
N SER A 70 26.73 22.70 -4.74
CA SER A 70 26.04 22.04 -5.86
C SER A 70 24.81 21.31 -5.33
N ALA A 71 23.90 20.90 -6.21
CA ALA A 71 22.75 20.10 -5.82
C ALA A 71 23.21 18.79 -5.15
N VAL A 72 22.63 18.50 -3.98
CA VAL A 72 22.76 17.24 -3.23
C VAL A 72 21.37 16.65 -3.03
N SER A 73 21.27 15.33 -2.94
CA SER A 73 20.03 14.62 -2.64
C SER A 73 20.00 14.33 -1.15
N LEU A 74 18.93 14.72 -0.47
CA LEU A 74 18.78 14.64 0.98
C LEU A 74 17.55 13.82 1.36
N SER A 75 17.66 13.00 2.39
CA SER A 75 16.56 12.19 2.94
C SER A 75 16.02 12.75 4.25
N ALA A 76 16.85 13.47 5.01
CA ALA A 76 16.46 14.03 6.29
C ALA A 76 17.26 15.28 6.68
N VAL A 77 16.67 16.09 7.56
CA VAL A 77 17.39 17.08 8.36
C VAL A 77 17.34 16.70 9.83
N ASN A 78 18.48 16.74 10.49
CA ASN A 78 18.62 16.50 11.91
C ASN A 78 18.88 17.84 12.60
N ILE A 79 18.07 18.19 13.60
CA ILE A 79 18.12 19.51 14.23
C ILE A 79 18.13 19.36 15.75
N ALA A 80 19.09 20.01 16.41
CA ALA A 80 19.13 20.16 17.86
C ALA A 80 18.66 21.58 18.23
N PHE A 81 17.72 21.68 19.17
CA PHE A 81 17.14 22.96 19.59
C PHE A 81 17.69 23.44 20.93
N TYR A 82 17.93 24.74 21.06
CA TYR A 82 18.32 25.32 22.35
C TYR A 82 17.15 25.25 23.33
N LYS A 83 17.35 24.52 24.44
CA LYS A 83 16.29 24.16 25.40
C LYS A 83 15.18 23.30 24.77
N GLY A 84 15.54 22.47 23.79
CA GLY A 84 14.64 21.53 23.16
C GLY A 84 14.06 20.50 24.14
N ASP A 85 14.63 20.34 25.34
CA ASP A 85 14.07 19.51 26.43
C ASP A 85 12.95 20.16 27.25
N SER A 86 12.63 21.42 26.94
CA SER A 86 11.65 22.22 27.69
C SER A 86 10.82 23.14 26.80
N ARG A 87 11.10 23.18 25.49
CA ARG A 87 10.40 24.01 24.50
C ARG A 87 10.27 23.26 23.19
N SER A 88 9.05 23.16 22.69
CA SER A 88 8.80 22.82 21.28
C SER A 88 9.11 24.04 20.40
N THR A 89 9.82 23.83 19.29
CA THR A 89 10.18 24.86 18.30
C THR A 89 9.36 24.63 17.03
N TYR A 90 8.80 25.68 16.44
CA TYR A 90 7.98 25.60 15.23
C TYR A 90 8.81 26.05 14.04
N PHE A 91 8.95 25.22 13.01
CA PHE A 91 9.82 25.52 11.88
C PHE A 91 9.37 24.81 10.60
N GLN A 92 9.79 25.37 9.48
CA GLN A 92 9.68 24.75 8.16
C GLN A 92 11.07 24.51 7.60
N VAL A 93 11.18 23.49 6.74
CA VAL A 93 12.37 23.23 5.93
C VAL A 93 12.00 23.47 4.48
N GLU A 94 12.72 24.36 3.82
CA GLU A 94 12.55 24.67 2.41
C GLU A 94 13.80 24.27 1.63
N SER A 95 13.65 23.87 0.38
CA SER A 95 14.74 23.57 -0.53
C SER A 95 14.79 24.55 -1.71
N SER A 96 15.96 24.73 -2.30
CA SER A 96 16.14 25.56 -3.50
C SER A 96 17.31 25.10 -4.35
N GLN A 97 17.16 25.23 -5.67
CA GLN A 97 18.22 25.02 -6.65
C GLN A 97 19.03 26.30 -6.93
N ASP A 98 18.42 27.48 -6.77
CA ASP A 98 18.97 28.76 -7.23
C ASP A 98 19.17 29.80 -6.10
N GLY A 99 18.72 29.47 -4.89
CA GLY A 99 18.75 30.34 -3.70
C GLY A 99 17.70 31.46 -3.73
N ASN A 100 16.83 31.51 -4.74
CA ASN A 100 15.80 32.55 -4.92
C ASN A 100 14.38 31.98 -4.85
N THR A 101 14.17 30.82 -5.45
CA THR A 101 12.88 30.10 -5.51
C THR A 101 12.92 28.94 -4.52
N TRP A 102 11.94 28.87 -3.62
CA TRP A 102 11.95 27.94 -2.49
C TRP A 102 10.75 27.02 -2.53
N THR A 103 10.98 25.73 -2.28
CA THR A 103 9.96 24.67 -2.16
C THR A 103 9.88 24.26 -0.70
N LEU A 104 8.67 24.15 -0.13
CA LEU A 104 8.48 23.65 1.22
C LEU A 104 8.59 22.12 1.22
N GLU A 105 9.50 21.56 2.02
CA GLU A 105 9.75 20.11 2.11
C GLU A 105 9.20 19.50 3.40
N LEU A 106 9.13 20.31 4.47
CA LEU A 106 8.68 19.87 5.78
C LEU A 106 8.11 21.06 6.55
N ASP A 107 6.96 20.87 7.20
CA ASP A 107 6.43 21.77 8.25
C ASP A 107 6.32 20.98 9.56
N ALA A 108 7.16 21.32 10.53
CA ALA A 108 7.41 20.48 11.68
C ALA A 108 7.47 21.24 13.01
N THR A 109 7.28 20.49 14.08
CA THR A 109 7.42 20.96 15.45
C THR A 109 8.42 20.08 16.19
N GLY A 110 9.48 20.69 16.73
CA GLY A 110 10.43 19.99 17.61
C GLY A 110 9.73 19.49 18.88
N SER A 111 10.12 18.31 19.36
CA SER A 111 9.34 17.56 20.36
C SER A 111 9.18 18.27 21.70
N GLY A 112 10.13 19.13 22.08
CA GLY A 112 10.17 19.65 23.44
C GLY A 112 10.68 18.64 24.47
N ALA A 113 11.30 17.52 24.03
CA ALA A 113 11.74 16.42 24.89
C ALA A 113 13.26 16.22 24.97
N THR A 114 14.08 16.84 24.12
CA THR A 114 15.53 16.60 24.06
C THR A 114 16.35 17.84 23.64
N ASN A 115 17.59 17.93 24.09
CA ASN A 115 18.57 18.91 23.57
C ASN A 115 19.53 18.29 22.53
N GLU A 116 19.39 17.00 22.24
CA GLU A 116 20.15 16.29 21.21
C GLU A 116 19.52 16.52 19.82
N LEU A 117 20.19 16.07 18.75
CA LEU A 117 19.64 16.09 17.39
C LEU A 117 18.34 15.26 17.33
N GLU A 118 17.28 15.89 16.83
CA GLU A 118 16.04 15.24 16.43
C GLU A 118 16.06 15.05 14.92
N LYS A 119 15.77 13.83 14.45
CA LYS A 119 15.69 13.53 13.03
C LYS A 119 14.31 13.92 12.49
N PHE A 120 14.31 14.66 11.39
CA PHE A 120 13.12 15.00 10.64
C PHE A 120 13.29 14.51 9.19
N GLU A 121 12.58 13.43 8.86
CA GLU A 121 12.55 12.86 7.51
C GLU A 121 11.89 13.87 6.56
N LEU A 122 12.46 14.00 5.36
CA LEU A 122 11.84 14.74 4.27
C LEU A 122 10.81 13.82 3.59
N ASN A 123 9.69 14.37 3.12
CA ASN A 123 8.58 13.59 2.57
C ASN A 123 8.96 12.79 1.31
N ASP A 124 10.01 13.23 0.61
CA ASP A 124 10.65 12.59 -0.54
C ASP A 124 12.18 12.83 -0.49
N THR A 125 12.93 12.19 -1.40
CA THR A 125 14.32 12.56 -1.67
C THR A 125 14.40 13.98 -2.23
N VAL A 126 14.93 14.92 -1.45
CA VAL A 126 15.05 16.33 -1.83
C VAL A 126 16.36 16.57 -2.53
N THR A 127 16.34 16.81 -3.83
CA THR A 127 17.53 17.28 -4.56
C THR A 127 17.57 18.81 -4.53
N ALA A 128 18.56 19.40 -3.86
CA ALA A 128 18.69 20.86 -3.72
C ALA A 128 20.15 21.31 -3.50
N GLN A 129 20.49 22.51 -3.97
CA GLN A 129 21.77 23.14 -3.62
C GLN A 129 21.68 23.91 -2.30
N PHE A 130 20.49 24.41 -1.96
CA PHE A 130 20.26 25.16 -0.75
C PHE A 130 19.13 24.54 0.07
N ILE A 131 19.33 24.49 1.39
CA ILE A 131 18.27 24.20 2.35
C ILE A 131 18.10 25.39 3.26
N ARG A 132 16.85 25.77 3.54
CA ARG A 132 16.52 26.82 4.50
C ARG A 132 15.66 26.25 5.61
N ILE A 133 16.02 26.55 6.85
CA ILE A 133 15.18 26.30 8.03
C ILE A 133 14.54 27.63 8.41
N VAL A 134 13.23 27.73 8.22
CA VAL A 134 12.41 28.93 8.51
C VAL A 134 11.77 28.78 9.89
N GLY A 135 11.98 29.74 10.77
CA GLY A 135 11.55 29.68 12.17
C GLY A 135 10.27 30.46 12.47
N PHE A 136 9.38 29.86 13.25
CA PHE A 136 8.10 30.43 13.73
C PHE A 136 8.06 30.55 15.26
N GLY A 137 9.22 30.66 15.89
CA GLY A 137 9.38 30.79 17.34
C GLY A 137 9.27 29.45 18.06
N ASN A 138 8.90 29.50 19.34
CA ASN A 138 8.76 28.32 20.19
C ASN A 138 7.59 28.46 21.16
N SER A 139 7.23 27.37 21.80
CA SER A 139 6.15 27.25 22.80
C SER A 139 6.23 28.25 23.98
N SER A 140 7.37 28.91 24.21
CA SER A 140 7.55 29.91 25.28
C SER A 140 7.61 31.36 24.79
N ASN A 141 8.10 31.63 23.58
CA ASN A 141 8.29 32.99 23.05
C ASN A 141 8.61 32.99 21.54
N ALA A 142 8.78 34.17 20.96
CA ALA A 142 9.01 34.34 19.54
C ALA A 142 10.47 34.08 19.07
N TRP A 143 11.34 33.50 19.89
CA TRP A 143 12.74 33.27 19.50
C TRP A 143 12.94 31.95 18.77
N ASN A 144 13.73 31.97 17.71
CA ASN A 144 14.26 30.77 17.06
C ASN A 144 15.68 30.54 17.57
N SER A 145 15.99 29.33 17.99
CA SER A 145 17.29 29.03 18.58
C SER A 145 17.69 27.58 18.31
N ILE A 146 18.64 27.38 17.40
CA ILE A 146 19.11 26.07 16.93
C ILE A 146 20.57 25.91 17.33
N THR A 147 20.93 24.78 17.94
CA THR A 147 22.29 24.49 18.42
C THR A 147 23.11 23.73 17.39
N GLU A 148 22.52 22.81 16.63
CA GLU A 148 23.25 22.03 15.63
C GLU A 148 22.30 21.55 14.54
N VAL A 149 22.80 21.45 13.30
CA VAL A 149 22.09 20.86 12.17
C VAL A 149 23.00 19.95 11.38
N THR A 150 22.54 18.73 11.11
CA THR A 150 23.15 17.82 10.15
C THR A 150 22.12 17.36 9.12
N PHE A 151 22.56 16.91 7.96
CA PHE A 151 21.70 16.44 6.89
C PHE A 151 22.07 15.02 6.54
N ASP A 152 21.08 14.19 6.21
CA ASP A 152 21.33 12.84 5.71
C ASP A 152 21.18 12.88 4.19
N ASP A 153 22.16 12.34 3.46
CA ASP A 153 22.03 12.16 2.02
C ASP A 153 20.85 11.22 1.72
N ALA A 154 20.12 11.48 0.65
CA ALA A 154 19.26 10.49 0.02
C ALA A 154 20.13 9.70 -0.94
N ASP A 155 20.21 8.39 -0.72
CA ASP A 155 20.88 7.49 -1.64
C ASP A 155 20.30 7.70 -3.06
N VAL A 156 21.18 7.98 -4.03
CA VAL A 156 20.81 7.94 -5.45
C VAL A 156 20.51 6.49 -5.80
N GLU A 157 19.23 6.13 -5.82
CA GLU A 157 18.76 4.98 -6.57
C GLU A 157 19.10 5.23 -8.06
N PRO A 158 19.86 4.35 -8.74
CA PRO A 158 20.19 4.57 -10.15
C PRO A 158 18.94 4.50 -11.02
N GLU A 159 18.83 5.41 -12.00
CA GLU A 159 17.69 5.58 -12.90
C GLU A 159 17.10 4.25 -13.43
N LYS A 160 15.78 4.09 -13.26
CA LYS A 160 14.96 3.01 -13.83
C LYS A 160 14.78 3.23 -15.35
N PRO A 161 15.20 2.30 -16.23
CA PRO A 161 14.82 2.33 -17.63
C PRO A 161 13.33 2.01 -17.77
N THR A 162 12.64 2.73 -18.65
CA THR A 162 11.29 2.40 -19.10
C THR A 162 11.30 1.12 -19.94
N VAL A 163 10.53 0.10 -19.57
CA VAL A 163 10.17 -0.98 -20.49
C VAL A 163 8.69 -1.33 -20.35
N ASP A 164 8.04 -1.39 -21.51
CA ASP A 164 6.69 -1.85 -21.84
C ASP A 164 6.52 -3.34 -21.47
N PRO A 165 5.33 -3.81 -21.05
CA PRO A 165 5.14 -5.14 -20.47
C PRO A 165 4.68 -6.16 -21.53
N GLU A 166 5.41 -7.27 -21.67
CA GLU A 166 4.83 -8.57 -22.08
C GLU A 166 5.80 -9.75 -21.82
N ASP A 167 5.24 -10.82 -21.23
CA ASP A 167 5.71 -12.23 -21.11
C ASP A 167 6.60 -12.64 -19.90
N PRO A 168 6.52 -13.90 -19.40
CA PRO A 168 6.32 -14.19 -17.97
C PRO A 168 7.52 -14.94 -17.34
N ASP A 169 7.58 -14.85 -16.02
CA ASP A 169 8.26 -15.76 -15.09
C ASP A 169 9.72 -16.15 -15.36
N ASN A 170 10.63 -15.52 -14.60
CA ASN A 170 11.82 -16.21 -14.11
C ASN A 170 12.28 -15.68 -12.74
N ASN A 171 11.38 -15.60 -11.76
CA ASN A 171 11.76 -15.21 -10.39
C ASN A 171 11.69 -16.37 -9.39
N GLN A 172 11.88 -17.60 -9.88
CA GLN A 172 12.25 -18.73 -9.01
C GLN A 172 13.66 -18.48 -8.45
N PRO A 173 13.88 -18.56 -7.12
CA PRO A 173 15.23 -18.53 -6.55
C PRO A 173 16.10 -19.61 -7.21
N ILE A 174 17.32 -19.26 -7.61
CA ILE A 174 18.24 -20.22 -8.23
C ILE A 174 18.63 -21.26 -7.18
N GLU A 175 18.34 -22.55 -7.43
CA GLU A 175 18.76 -23.64 -6.52
C GLU A 175 20.30 -23.63 -6.39
N ALA A 176 20.79 -23.26 -5.21
CA ALA A 176 22.21 -23.14 -4.91
C ALA A 176 22.64 -24.16 -3.85
N SER A 177 23.92 -24.52 -3.85
CA SER A 177 24.55 -25.20 -2.70
C SER A 177 25.45 -24.22 -1.96
N VAL A 178 25.51 -24.32 -0.64
CA VAL A 178 26.22 -23.36 0.21
C VAL A 178 27.37 -24.00 0.97
N VAL A 179 28.48 -23.29 1.06
CA VAL A 179 29.60 -23.61 1.96
C VAL A 179 30.05 -22.34 2.66
N ALA A 180 30.51 -22.47 3.92
CA ALA A 180 31.01 -21.34 4.68
C ALA A 180 32.41 -21.60 5.24
N SER A 181 33.06 -20.51 5.62
CA SER A 181 34.37 -20.46 6.27
C SER A 181 34.42 -21.24 7.60
N THR A 182 33.42 -21.05 8.46
CA THR A 182 33.23 -21.73 9.76
C THR A 182 31.80 -21.49 10.26
N ASP A 183 31.43 -22.11 11.38
CA ASP A 183 30.15 -21.90 12.06
C ASP A 183 30.28 -22.16 13.58
N ASP A 184 29.31 -21.70 14.37
CA ASP A 184 29.19 -21.97 15.81
C ASP A 184 28.16 -23.07 16.15
N GLY A 185 27.80 -23.92 15.17
CA GLY A 185 26.65 -24.83 15.21
C GLY A 185 25.42 -24.31 14.46
N ASN A 186 25.42 -23.03 14.07
CA ASN A 186 24.48 -22.42 13.12
C ASN A 186 25.10 -22.50 11.71
N VAL A 187 24.81 -23.60 11.01
CA VAL A 187 25.52 -24.03 9.79
C VAL A 187 25.13 -23.23 8.55
N ALA A 188 25.90 -23.39 7.47
CA ALA A 188 25.70 -22.65 6.23
C ALA A 188 24.38 -22.98 5.52
N ASP A 189 23.86 -24.22 5.65
CA ASP A 189 22.60 -24.66 5.01
C ASP A 189 21.38 -23.84 5.44
N ASN A 190 21.45 -23.22 6.62
CA ASN A 190 20.43 -22.31 7.15
C ASN A 190 20.33 -20.99 6.37
N LEU A 191 21.15 -20.78 5.32
CA LEU A 191 21.06 -19.61 4.45
C LEU A 191 20.11 -19.79 3.27
N LEU A 192 19.61 -21.01 3.07
CA LEU A 192 18.83 -21.42 1.90
C LEU A 192 17.59 -22.25 2.28
N ASP A 193 17.21 -22.27 3.55
CA ASP A 193 16.11 -23.09 4.05
C ASP A 193 14.76 -22.35 4.05
N GLY A 194 14.76 -21.04 3.76
CA GLY A 194 13.58 -20.19 3.75
C GLY A 194 13.02 -19.90 5.14
N ASP A 195 13.76 -20.22 6.21
CA ASP A 195 13.36 -20.03 7.60
C ASP A 195 14.19 -18.92 8.27
N LEU A 196 13.60 -17.72 8.38
CA LEU A 196 14.26 -16.56 8.99
C LEU A 196 14.56 -16.74 10.50
N ASP A 197 14.04 -17.78 11.16
CA ASP A 197 14.35 -18.12 12.54
C ASP A 197 15.66 -18.91 12.68
N THR A 198 16.13 -19.56 11.62
CA THR A 198 17.46 -20.18 11.57
C THR A 198 18.48 -19.20 10.99
N ARG A 199 19.77 -19.49 11.15
CA ARG A 199 20.84 -18.62 10.61
C ARG A 199 22.11 -19.40 10.37
N TRP A 200 22.99 -18.88 9.53
CA TRP A 200 24.42 -19.16 9.62
C TRP A 200 25.08 -18.17 10.59
N SER A 201 26.12 -18.58 11.33
CA SER A 201 26.87 -17.64 12.19
C SER A 201 28.34 -17.96 12.36
N ALA A 202 29.19 -16.94 12.13
CA ALA A 202 30.64 -17.04 12.29
C ALA A 202 31.25 -15.78 12.92
N SER A 203 32.18 -15.94 13.86
CA SER A 203 32.83 -14.81 14.54
C SER A 203 34.12 -14.38 13.87
N GLY A 204 34.29 -13.07 13.70
CA GLY A 204 35.50 -12.44 13.18
C GLY A 204 35.26 -11.67 11.88
N SER A 205 36.20 -10.79 11.54
CA SER A 205 36.17 -10.07 10.28
C SER A 205 36.66 -10.96 9.13
N GLY A 206 35.98 -10.90 7.99
CA GLY A 206 36.31 -11.67 6.78
C GLY A 206 35.77 -13.10 6.81
N GLN A 207 34.78 -13.41 7.64
CA GLN A 207 34.09 -14.70 7.56
C GLN A 207 33.16 -14.69 6.36
N TRP A 208 33.12 -15.79 5.63
CA TRP A 208 32.39 -15.86 4.38
C TRP A 208 31.46 -17.06 4.30
N ALA A 209 30.40 -16.90 3.50
CA ALA A 209 29.52 -17.94 3.00
C ALA A 209 29.41 -17.80 1.48
N ARG A 210 29.45 -18.92 0.76
CA ARG A 210 29.53 -18.97 -0.70
C ARG A 210 28.48 -19.92 -1.26
N LEU A 211 27.69 -19.39 -2.19
CA LEU A 211 26.73 -20.12 -3.00
C LEU A 211 27.39 -20.60 -4.30
N ASP A 212 27.17 -21.86 -4.68
CA ASP A 212 27.39 -22.40 -6.02
C ASP A 212 26.03 -22.60 -6.69
N LEU A 213 25.77 -21.81 -7.74
CA LEU A 213 24.51 -21.79 -8.49
C LEU A 213 24.38 -22.97 -9.48
N GLY A 214 25.35 -23.88 -9.52
CA GLY A 214 25.37 -25.07 -10.39
C GLY A 214 25.83 -24.79 -11.82
N SER A 215 25.57 -23.60 -12.36
CA SER A 215 26.01 -23.10 -13.67
C SER A 215 26.24 -21.58 -13.65
N GLU A 216 26.84 -21.03 -14.71
CA GLU A 216 26.91 -19.57 -14.89
C GLU A 216 25.50 -18.99 -15.05
N GLN A 217 25.23 -17.91 -14.33
CA GLN A 217 23.97 -17.18 -14.29
C GLN A 217 24.27 -15.70 -14.47
N THR A 218 23.38 -14.96 -15.14
CA THR A 218 23.47 -13.50 -15.22
C THR A 218 22.76 -12.90 -14.02
N LEU A 219 23.45 -12.08 -13.23
CA LEU A 219 22.97 -11.57 -11.95
C LEU A 219 23.10 -10.04 -11.88
N ASP A 220 22.11 -9.37 -11.30
CA ASP A 220 22.11 -7.93 -11.04
C ASP A 220 21.75 -7.58 -9.58
N ASN A 221 21.37 -8.57 -8.78
CA ASN A 221 21.07 -8.40 -7.37
C ASN A 221 21.29 -9.66 -6.54
N VAL A 222 21.37 -9.47 -5.23
CA VAL A 222 21.16 -10.52 -4.23
C VAL A 222 20.18 -10.03 -3.16
N LYS A 223 19.54 -10.96 -2.45
CA LYS A 223 18.72 -10.61 -1.29
C LYS A 223 19.23 -11.31 -0.03
N ILE A 224 19.33 -10.58 1.07
CA ILE A 224 19.94 -11.06 2.30
C ILE A 224 19.12 -10.62 3.50
N ALA A 225 18.79 -11.55 4.38
CA ALA A 225 18.17 -11.27 5.67
C ALA A 225 19.20 -11.47 6.79
N PHE A 226 19.19 -10.60 7.79
CA PHE A 226 20.20 -10.57 8.85
C PHE A 226 19.60 -10.92 10.20
N PHE A 227 20.34 -11.68 11.02
CA PHE A 227 19.89 -12.02 12.37
C PHE A 227 19.87 -10.77 13.25
N LYS A 228 18.68 -10.41 13.74
CA LYS A 228 18.41 -9.14 14.43
C LYS A 228 18.69 -7.94 13.53
N GLY A 229 18.35 -8.07 12.25
CA GLY A 229 18.50 -7.02 11.26
C GLY A 229 17.67 -5.78 11.57
N ASP A 230 16.67 -5.87 12.45
CA ASP A 230 15.88 -4.75 13.00
C ASP A 230 16.54 -3.97 14.15
N SER A 231 17.71 -4.43 14.61
CA SER A 231 18.39 -3.87 15.77
C SER A 231 19.92 -3.92 15.64
N ARG A 232 20.44 -4.48 14.56
CA ARG A 232 21.86 -4.57 14.22
C ARG A 232 22.07 -4.33 12.74
N GLN A 233 23.08 -3.52 12.42
CA GLN A 233 23.57 -3.38 11.05
C GLN A 233 24.72 -4.36 10.85
N SER A 234 24.64 -5.21 9.85
CA SER A 234 25.71 -6.15 9.47
C SER A 234 26.57 -5.53 8.38
N SER A 235 27.90 -5.58 8.50
CA SER A 235 28.82 -5.06 7.49
C SER A 235 29.37 -6.20 6.64
N PHE A 236 29.34 -6.07 5.30
CA PHE A 236 29.74 -7.14 4.40
C PHE A 236 30.06 -6.67 2.98
N SER A 237 30.69 -7.55 2.19
CA SER A 237 30.84 -7.42 0.73
C SER A 237 30.15 -8.58 0.02
N ILE A 238 29.73 -8.35 -1.22
CA ILE A 238 29.31 -9.40 -2.16
C ILE A 238 30.33 -9.49 -3.29
N GLU A 239 30.81 -10.70 -3.51
CA GLU A 239 31.78 -11.02 -4.55
C GLU A 239 31.24 -12.13 -5.44
N VAL A 240 31.54 -12.08 -6.72
CA VAL A 240 31.09 -13.08 -7.69
C VAL A 240 32.28 -13.70 -8.44
N SER A 241 32.12 -14.93 -8.93
CA SER A 241 33.16 -15.66 -9.66
C SER A 241 32.58 -16.69 -10.64
N ASN A 242 33.29 -16.95 -11.74
CA ASN A 242 33.00 -18.07 -12.65
C ASN A 242 33.81 -19.34 -12.31
N ASP A 243 34.93 -19.21 -11.60
CA ASP A 243 35.92 -20.28 -11.43
C ASP A 243 36.24 -20.61 -9.96
N ASP A 244 35.59 -19.94 -9.00
CA ASP A 244 35.78 -20.10 -7.54
C ASP A 244 37.17 -19.68 -7.03
N SER A 245 37.98 -19.05 -7.87
CA SER A 245 39.37 -18.67 -7.56
C SER A 245 39.67 -17.19 -7.80
N SER A 246 39.07 -16.62 -8.85
CA SER A 246 39.16 -15.23 -9.24
C SER A 246 37.83 -14.55 -8.89
N TRP A 247 37.88 -13.57 -7.99
CA TRP A 247 36.69 -12.93 -7.43
C TRP A 247 36.61 -11.46 -7.85
N THR A 248 35.43 -11.04 -8.26
CA THR A 248 35.10 -9.64 -8.55
C THR A 248 34.14 -9.15 -7.47
N THR A 249 34.50 -8.09 -6.76
CA THR A 249 33.59 -7.45 -5.80
C THR A 249 32.53 -6.66 -6.56
N VAL A 250 31.26 -6.97 -6.32
CA VAL A 250 30.10 -6.31 -6.94
C VAL A 250 29.35 -5.43 -5.95
N VAL A 251 29.46 -5.73 -4.66
CA VAL A 251 29.04 -4.85 -3.56
C VAL A 251 30.21 -4.75 -2.58
N GLU A 252 30.79 -3.56 -2.42
CA GLU A 252 32.00 -3.35 -1.62
C GLU A 252 31.66 -2.79 -0.23
N GLN A 253 31.87 -3.60 0.80
CA GLN A 253 31.89 -3.21 2.22
C GLN A 253 30.70 -2.33 2.65
N THR A 254 29.50 -2.76 2.24
CA THR A 254 28.24 -2.11 2.60
C THR A 254 27.77 -2.53 3.99
N THR A 255 26.66 -1.93 4.44
CA THR A 255 25.95 -2.27 5.67
C THR A 255 24.48 -2.54 5.40
N SER A 256 23.91 -3.53 6.09
CA SER A 256 22.45 -3.73 6.10
C SER A 256 21.72 -2.58 6.80
N SER A 257 20.42 -2.44 6.53
CA SER A 257 19.60 -1.31 6.98
C SER A 257 19.61 -1.13 8.50
N GLY A 258 19.53 -2.23 9.26
CA GLY A 258 19.34 -2.15 10.71
C GLY A 258 17.88 -1.97 11.14
N ASN A 259 16.93 -2.01 10.19
CA ASN A 259 15.52 -1.68 10.41
C ASN A 259 14.56 -2.85 10.12
N SER A 260 15.04 -3.96 9.56
CA SER A 260 14.20 -5.09 9.20
C SER A 260 14.89 -6.44 9.44
N ASN A 261 14.10 -7.45 9.82
CA ASN A 261 14.54 -8.85 9.81
C ASN A 261 14.24 -9.55 8.47
N ASP A 262 13.55 -8.87 7.54
CA ASP A 262 13.20 -9.40 6.21
C ASP A 262 14.40 -9.33 5.24
N LEU A 263 14.21 -9.90 4.05
CA LEU A 263 15.18 -9.84 2.96
C LEU A 263 15.40 -8.41 2.46
N GLU A 264 16.63 -7.93 2.55
CA GLU A 264 17.08 -6.68 1.94
C GLU A 264 17.70 -6.96 0.58
N THR A 265 17.41 -6.14 -0.43
CA THR A 265 17.95 -6.30 -1.79
C THR A 265 19.19 -5.45 -1.99
N PHE A 266 20.28 -6.06 -2.47
CA PHE A 266 21.54 -5.40 -2.80
C PHE A 266 21.81 -5.55 -4.30
N THR A 267 21.69 -4.45 -5.04
CA THR A 267 21.84 -4.41 -6.50
C THR A 267 23.28 -4.11 -6.90
N PHE A 268 23.67 -4.55 -8.10
CA PHE A 268 24.96 -4.30 -8.72
C PHE A 268 24.85 -4.41 -10.25
N ALA A 269 25.87 -3.94 -10.98
CA ALA A 269 25.88 -4.03 -12.44
C ALA A 269 25.80 -5.49 -12.91
N GLU A 270 24.98 -5.73 -13.94
CA GLU A 270 24.76 -7.07 -14.51
C GLU A 270 26.09 -7.80 -14.73
N THR A 271 26.23 -8.97 -14.09
CA THR A 271 27.45 -9.77 -14.12
C THR A 271 27.12 -11.24 -14.26
N THR A 272 27.76 -11.92 -15.21
CA THR A 272 27.69 -13.38 -15.34
C THR A 272 28.63 -14.07 -14.35
N ALA A 273 28.07 -14.88 -13.46
CA ALA A 273 28.79 -15.62 -12.43
C ALA A 273 28.15 -16.97 -12.11
N ARG A 274 28.95 -17.95 -11.67
CA ARG A 274 28.46 -19.23 -11.10
C ARG A 274 28.45 -19.23 -9.58
N TYR A 275 29.37 -18.49 -8.97
CA TYR A 275 29.54 -18.44 -7.52
C TYR A 275 29.28 -17.03 -7.01
N VAL A 276 28.58 -16.94 -5.89
CA VAL A 276 28.34 -15.69 -5.16
C VAL A 276 28.81 -15.87 -3.72
N ARG A 277 29.58 -14.91 -3.21
CA ARG A 277 30.16 -14.97 -1.86
C ARG A 277 29.77 -13.74 -1.07
N TYR A 278 29.16 -14.00 0.08
CA TYR A 278 29.04 -13.07 1.19
C TYR A 278 30.34 -13.09 2.00
N THR A 279 30.94 -11.93 2.23
CA THR A 279 32.10 -11.75 3.13
C THR A 279 31.74 -10.73 4.20
N GLY A 280 31.50 -11.18 5.43
CA GLY A 280 31.08 -10.35 6.55
C GLY A 280 32.25 -9.84 7.41
N TYR A 281 32.08 -8.63 7.96
CA TYR A 281 33.05 -7.91 8.78
C TYR A 281 32.58 -7.64 10.22
N GLY A 282 31.48 -8.27 10.63
CA GLY A 282 30.82 -8.10 11.92
C GLY A 282 29.52 -7.30 11.81
N ASN A 283 28.99 -6.88 12.95
CA ASN A 283 27.80 -6.04 13.05
C ASN A 283 27.99 -4.88 14.05
N SER A 284 27.03 -3.96 14.10
CA SER A 284 27.05 -2.78 14.97
C SER A 284 27.17 -3.08 16.48
N THR A 285 26.93 -4.31 16.91
CA THR A 285 27.06 -4.74 18.31
C THR A 285 28.35 -5.50 18.60
N ASN A 286 28.83 -6.34 17.69
CA ASN A 286 29.98 -7.23 17.92
C ASN A 286 30.54 -7.80 16.60
N SER A 287 31.62 -8.59 16.69
CA SER A 287 32.31 -9.15 15.52
C SER A 287 31.66 -10.38 14.88
N TRP A 288 30.40 -10.70 15.20
CA TRP A 288 29.72 -11.86 14.62
C TRP A 288 29.05 -11.51 13.30
N ASN A 289 29.14 -12.41 12.32
CA ASN A 289 28.40 -12.38 11.08
C ASN A 289 27.29 -13.41 11.20
N SER A 290 26.04 -12.95 11.13
CA SER A 290 24.88 -13.79 11.36
C SER A 290 23.81 -13.45 10.34
N VAL A 291 23.62 -14.34 9.37
CA VAL A 291 22.73 -14.16 8.22
C VAL A 291 21.67 -15.24 8.29
N THR A 292 20.41 -14.85 8.18
CA THR A 292 19.24 -15.74 8.30
C THR A 292 18.81 -16.30 6.95
N GLU A 293 19.00 -15.55 5.86
CA GLU A 293 18.70 -16.04 4.50
C GLU A 293 19.57 -15.31 3.46
N PHE A 294 19.99 -16.00 2.39
CA PHE A 294 20.79 -15.44 1.30
C PHE A 294 20.34 -16.00 -0.06
N THR A 295 19.57 -15.22 -0.80
CA THR A 295 19.02 -15.62 -2.11
C THR A 295 19.64 -14.84 -3.28
N VAL A 296 19.64 -15.48 -4.44
CA VAL A 296 20.17 -14.95 -5.71
C VAL A 296 19.11 -15.14 -6.79
N ASN A 297 18.83 -14.07 -7.55
CA ASN A 297 17.87 -14.07 -8.65
C ASN A 297 18.61 -13.83 -9.98
N ALA A 298 18.09 -14.36 -11.09
CA ALA A 298 18.63 -14.07 -12.42
C ALA A 298 18.24 -12.64 -12.85
N ALA A 299 19.15 -11.95 -13.55
CA ALA A 299 18.87 -10.66 -14.18
C ALA A 299 17.81 -10.84 -15.28
N GLY A 300 16.85 -9.92 -15.37
CA GLY A 300 15.85 -9.92 -16.43
C GLY A 300 16.47 -9.48 -17.77
N GLU A 301 16.25 -10.22 -18.85
CA GLU A 301 16.81 -9.87 -20.17
C GLU A 301 16.21 -8.55 -20.69
N SER A 302 17.05 -7.53 -20.93
CA SER A 302 16.66 -6.31 -21.64
C SER A 302 16.96 -6.42 -23.14
N VAL A 303 15.95 -6.29 -24.01
CA VAL A 303 16.14 -6.11 -25.46
C VAL A 303 16.22 -4.62 -25.82
N ASP A 304 17.32 -4.23 -26.46
CA ASP A 304 17.63 -2.88 -26.95
C ASP A 304 16.85 -2.55 -28.25
N PRO A 305 16.08 -1.44 -28.34
CA PRO A 305 15.52 -0.95 -29.58
C PRO A 305 16.32 0.25 -30.10
N ASP A 306 17.12 0.04 -31.16
CA ASP A 306 17.30 0.90 -32.35
C ASP A 306 18.74 0.82 -32.95
N ASP A 307 18.90 0.02 -34.01
CA ASP A 307 19.81 0.38 -35.12
C ASP A 307 19.09 0.13 -36.44
N GLY A 308 18.22 1.08 -36.80
CA GLY A 308 17.81 1.28 -38.18
C GLY A 308 18.96 1.75 -39.05
N THR A 309 19.61 0.83 -39.77
CA THR A 309 20.30 1.15 -41.03
C THR A 309 19.69 0.44 -42.23
N ASP A 310 19.01 1.26 -43.05
CA ASP A 310 18.66 1.02 -44.44
C ASP A 310 19.89 0.55 -45.25
N THR A 311 19.81 -0.64 -45.84
CA THR A 311 20.17 -0.84 -47.25
C THR A 311 19.51 -2.10 -47.85
N GLY A 312 18.64 -1.90 -48.83
CA GLY A 312 18.68 -2.69 -50.07
C GLY A 312 17.55 -3.69 -50.37
N GLY A 313 16.60 -3.24 -51.20
CA GLY A 313 16.48 -3.81 -52.55
C GLY A 313 15.29 -4.74 -52.89
N GLY A 314 14.29 -4.17 -53.58
CA GLY A 314 13.47 -4.81 -54.64
C GLY A 314 12.45 -5.87 -54.19
N THR A 315 11.27 -6.08 -54.76
CA THR A 315 10.58 -5.66 -55.99
C THR A 315 9.10 -6.06 -55.77
N ASP A 316 8.16 -5.16 -56.00
CA ASP A 316 7.16 -5.24 -57.10
C ASP A 316 5.87 -6.05 -56.83
N THR A 317 4.76 -5.43 -57.25
CA THR A 317 3.37 -5.89 -57.43
C THR A 317 2.55 -6.20 -56.17
N GLY A 318 1.33 -5.72 -55.96
CA GLY A 318 0.41 -4.94 -56.77
C GLY A 318 -1.03 -5.24 -56.34
N GLY A 319 -1.81 -4.19 -56.02
CA GLY A 319 -3.24 -4.04 -56.30
C GLY A 319 -4.29 -4.93 -55.60
N GLY A 320 -5.31 -4.26 -55.04
CA GLY A 320 -6.71 -4.66 -55.29
C GLY A 320 -7.58 -4.97 -54.07
N THR A 321 -8.37 -3.95 -53.69
CA THR A 321 -9.75 -3.95 -53.14
C THR A 321 -10.56 -5.25 -53.15
N ASP A 322 -11.27 -5.55 -52.05
CA ASP A 322 -12.74 -5.44 -51.88
C ASP A 322 -13.33 -6.48 -50.87
N THR A 323 -14.37 -6.01 -50.19
CA THR A 323 -15.36 -6.55 -49.23
C THR A 323 -15.66 -8.06 -49.10
N GLY A 324 -16.06 -8.46 -47.88
CA GLY A 324 -17.12 -9.47 -47.70
C GLY A 324 -17.00 -10.43 -46.51
N SER A 325 -17.81 -10.18 -45.48
CA SER A 325 -18.42 -11.08 -44.47
C SER A 325 -18.32 -12.60 -44.68
N GLY A 326 -18.00 -13.35 -43.61
CA GLY A 326 -18.29 -14.79 -43.50
C GLY A 326 -17.68 -15.46 -42.27
N THR A 327 -18.55 -15.95 -41.39
CA THR A 327 -18.30 -16.79 -40.20
C THR A 327 -17.63 -18.14 -40.52
N ASP A 328 -16.68 -18.60 -39.70
CA ASP A 328 -16.65 -19.99 -39.17
C ASP A 328 -15.65 -20.14 -38.01
N THR A 329 -16.03 -21.05 -37.13
CA THR A 329 -15.45 -21.62 -35.92
C THR A 329 -14.02 -22.16 -36.03
N GLY A 330 -13.27 -22.07 -34.92
CA GLY A 330 -11.96 -22.70 -34.80
C GLY A 330 -11.31 -22.45 -33.44
N SER A 331 -11.58 -23.38 -32.50
CA SER A 331 -10.84 -23.68 -31.28
C SER A 331 -9.34 -23.36 -31.34
N GLY A 332 -8.88 -22.51 -30.43
CA GLY A 332 -7.48 -22.28 -30.10
C GLY A 332 -7.39 -21.79 -28.66
N THR A 333 -6.61 -22.49 -27.85
CA THR A 333 -6.33 -22.22 -26.44
C THR A 333 -5.77 -20.82 -26.25
N ASP A 334 -6.51 -19.97 -25.53
CA ASP A 334 -6.09 -18.64 -25.15
C ASP A 334 -5.57 -18.66 -23.71
N THR A 335 -4.25 -18.78 -23.57
CA THR A 335 -3.53 -18.34 -22.36
C THR A 335 -2.98 -16.95 -22.67
N GLY A 336 -3.84 -15.95 -22.51
CA GLY A 336 -3.54 -14.55 -22.78
C GLY A 336 -4.04 -13.68 -21.62
N GLY A 337 -3.30 -13.68 -20.52
CA GLY A 337 -3.50 -12.72 -19.43
C GLY A 337 -2.97 -11.36 -19.84
N GLY A 338 -3.73 -10.62 -20.65
CA GLY A 338 -3.45 -9.21 -20.94
C GLY A 338 -3.62 -8.37 -19.67
N THR A 339 -2.52 -7.89 -19.10
CA THR A 339 -2.52 -6.86 -18.07
C THR A 339 -2.56 -5.48 -18.73
N ASP A 340 -3.76 -5.03 -19.08
CA ASP A 340 -4.02 -3.60 -19.31
C ASP A 340 -4.52 -2.99 -17.99
N THR A 341 -3.60 -2.58 -17.12
CA THR A 341 -3.89 -1.62 -16.06
C THR A 341 -3.13 -0.36 -16.41
N GLY A 342 -3.79 0.55 -17.13
CA GLY A 342 -3.28 1.90 -17.36
C GLY A 342 -2.76 2.49 -16.05
N ASP A 343 -1.48 2.89 -16.06
CA ASP A 343 -0.78 3.47 -14.92
C ASP A 343 -1.64 4.55 -14.27
N TYR A 344 -2.09 4.24 -13.06
CA TYR A 344 -2.72 5.21 -12.19
C TYR A 344 -1.60 5.93 -11.43
N THR A 345 -1.46 7.24 -11.67
CA THR A 345 -0.56 8.12 -10.93
C THR A 345 -1.33 8.79 -9.79
N PRO A 346 -0.97 8.52 -8.52
CA PRO A 346 -1.54 9.22 -7.36
C PRO A 346 -1.41 10.74 -7.47
N THR A 347 -2.38 11.48 -6.94
CA THR A 347 -2.27 12.95 -6.83
C THR A 347 -1.19 13.31 -5.82
N THR A 348 -0.30 14.25 -6.15
CA THR A 348 0.75 14.75 -5.24
C THR A 348 0.74 16.27 -5.13
N ASP A 349 1.37 16.84 -4.10
CA ASP A 349 1.46 18.31 -3.94
C ASP A 349 2.18 19.00 -5.11
N ALA A 350 3.07 18.29 -5.80
CA ALA A 350 3.74 18.75 -7.01
C ALA A 350 2.77 19.06 -8.17
N ASP A 351 1.55 18.48 -8.14
CA ASP A 351 0.51 18.78 -9.13
C ASP A 351 -0.03 20.21 -8.99
N PHE A 352 0.23 20.90 -7.87
CA PHE A 352 -0.44 22.16 -7.50
C PHE A 352 0.51 23.34 -7.24
N ALA A 353 1.49 23.52 -8.13
CA ALA A 353 2.47 24.62 -8.08
C ALA A 353 1.97 25.97 -8.67
N GLY A 354 0.68 26.09 -8.96
CA GLY A 354 0.05 27.30 -9.54
C GLY A 354 -0.30 28.35 -8.50
N ASP A 355 -1.18 29.29 -8.88
CA ASP A 355 -1.61 30.38 -8.01
C ASP A 355 -2.58 29.90 -6.92
N ILE A 356 -2.53 30.54 -5.75
CA ILE A 356 -3.48 30.30 -4.65
C ILE A 356 -4.57 31.37 -4.66
N HIS A 357 -5.82 30.93 -4.77
CA HIS A 357 -7.00 31.78 -4.77
C HIS A 357 -7.86 31.52 -3.53
N TYR A 358 -8.34 32.58 -2.89
CA TYR A 358 -9.31 32.48 -1.80
C TYR A 358 -10.68 32.92 -2.31
N THR A 359 -11.70 32.12 -2.09
CA THR A 359 -13.05 32.41 -2.57
C THR A 359 -14.13 31.81 -1.68
N THR A 360 -15.34 32.33 -1.79
CA THR A 360 -16.51 31.72 -1.16
C THR A 360 -17.10 30.60 -2.02
N ALA A 361 -17.87 29.69 -1.44
CA ALA A 361 -18.57 28.64 -2.16
C ALA A 361 -19.42 29.21 -3.31
N ASP A 362 -20.18 30.27 -3.03
CA ASP A 362 -21.02 30.98 -4.02
C ASP A 362 -20.21 31.59 -5.19
N ASN A 363 -18.94 31.96 -4.96
CA ASN A 363 -18.10 32.63 -5.94
C ASN A 363 -17.12 31.69 -6.64
N LEU A 364 -17.05 30.40 -6.26
CA LEU A 364 -16.10 29.43 -6.80
C LEU A 364 -16.08 29.42 -8.34
N ASN A 365 -17.24 29.32 -8.98
CA ASN A 365 -17.32 29.24 -10.44
C ASN A 365 -16.74 30.47 -11.16
N SER A 366 -16.75 31.64 -10.52
CA SER A 366 -16.12 32.85 -11.08
C SER A 366 -14.60 32.75 -11.07
N VAL A 367 -14.03 32.14 -10.03
CA VAL A 367 -12.58 31.89 -9.93
C VAL A 367 -12.16 30.78 -10.88
N LEU A 368 -12.91 29.67 -10.93
CA LEU A 368 -12.64 28.55 -11.85
C LEU A 368 -12.65 28.96 -13.32
N ALA A 369 -13.46 29.96 -13.70
CA ALA A 369 -13.51 30.47 -15.07
C ALA A 369 -12.21 31.13 -15.54
N THR A 370 -11.31 31.49 -14.61
CA THR A 370 -10.01 32.10 -14.90
C THR A 370 -8.82 31.31 -14.39
N ALA A 371 -9.06 30.26 -13.60
CA ALA A 371 -8.02 29.39 -13.07
C ALA A 371 -7.36 28.57 -14.18
N VAL A 372 -6.10 28.16 -13.95
CA VAL A 372 -5.33 27.31 -14.84
C VAL A 372 -4.91 26.02 -14.13
N GLY A 373 -4.53 24.99 -14.88
CA GLY A 373 -4.04 23.75 -14.30
C GLY A 373 -2.85 23.99 -13.35
N GLY A 374 -2.89 23.38 -12.17
CA GLY A 374 -1.95 23.58 -11.07
C GLY A 374 -2.39 24.60 -10.02
N ASP A 375 -3.42 25.40 -10.27
CA ASP A 375 -3.91 26.36 -9.26
C ASP A 375 -4.52 25.68 -8.04
N GLN A 376 -4.43 26.36 -6.90
CA GLN A 376 -5.13 26.02 -5.66
C GLN A 376 -6.26 27.01 -5.39
N ILE A 377 -7.43 26.51 -5.02
CA ILE A 377 -8.61 27.29 -4.69
C ILE A 377 -9.06 26.92 -3.28
N ILE A 378 -8.84 27.83 -2.34
CA ILE A 378 -9.21 27.69 -0.93
C ILE A 378 -10.62 28.28 -0.74
N ILE A 379 -11.56 27.42 -0.32
CA ILE A 379 -12.92 27.84 0.01
C ILE A 379 -12.94 28.39 1.44
N THR A 380 -13.54 29.57 1.62
CA THR A 380 -13.48 30.31 2.89
C THR A 380 -14.76 30.27 3.73
N ASP A 381 -15.85 29.75 3.18
CA ASP A 381 -17.15 29.66 3.86
C ASP A 381 -17.91 28.37 3.52
N SER A 382 -18.84 28.01 4.39
CA SER A 382 -19.73 26.87 4.16
C SER A 382 -20.71 27.15 3.04
N GLY A 383 -21.20 26.10 2.40
CA GLY A 383 -22.21 26.21 1.36
C GLY A 383 -22.30 24.95 0.51
N GLU A 384 -22.96 25.09 -0.63
CA GLU A 384 -23.02 24.07 -1.68
C GLU A 384 -22.08 24.46 -2.81
N ILE A 385 -21.39 23.48 -3.39
CA ILE A 385 -20.52 23.72 -4.54
C ILE A 385 -21.05 22.92 -5.74
N SER A 386 -21.21 23.61 -6.87
CA SER A 386 -21.58 22.97 -8.14
C SER A 386 -20.63 23.40 -9.25
N ILE A 387 -19.81 22.45 -9.71
CA ILE A 387 -18.84 22.62 -10.79
C ILE A 387 -19.38 21.95 -12.04
N LYS A 388 -19.46 22.70 -13.13
CA LYS A 388 -20.08 22.22 -14.36
C LYS A 388 -19.34 22.72 -15.60
N ASN A 389 -19.05 21.80 -16.51
CA ASN A 389 -18.40 22.07 -17.79
C ASN A 389 -17.03 22.77 -17.61
N MET A 390 -16.26 22.38 -16.60
CA MET A 390 -14.93 22.92 -16.32
C MET A 390 -13.86 21.92 -16.76
N SER A 391 -12.90 22.38 -17.54
CA SER A 391 -11.87 21.52 -18.12
C SER A 391 -10.52 22.21 -18.03
N PHE A 392 -9.58 21.54 -17.37
CA PHE A 392 -8.22 22.02 -17.18
C PHE A 392 -7.25 21.09 -17.90
N ASP A 393 -6.09 21.60 -18.30
CA ASP A 393 -5.00 20.83 -18.93
C ASP A 393 -4.20 20.01 -17.89
N LYS A 394 -4.22 20.43 -16.63
CA LYS A 394 -3.70 19.71 -15.45
C LYS A 394 -4.66 19.83 -14.27
N LYS A 395 -4.47 18.99 -13.24
CA LYS A 395 -5.31 19.02 -12.03
C LYS A 395 -5.28 20.41 -11.39
N ILE A 396 -6.43 20.87 -10.90
CA ILE A 396 -6.53 21.99 -9.95
C ILE A 396 -6.95 21.46 -8.59
N LEU A 397 -6.52 22.11 -7.51
CA LEU A 397 -6.86 21.73 -6.14
C LEU A 397 -7.92 22.66 -5.58
N ILE A 398 -9.11 22.13 -5.28
CA ILE A 398 -10.15 22.84 -4.54
C ILE A 398 -10.15 22.27 -3.13
N ARG A 399 -9.82 23.10 -2.13
CA ARG A 399 -9.59 22.59 -0.78
C ARG A 399 -10.12 23.49 0.34
N ALA A 400 -10.33 22.89 1.50
CA ALA A 400 -10.40 23.63 2.75
C ALA A 400 -9.02 24.19 3.14
N GLU A 401 -9.01 25.22 3.98
CA GLU A 401 -7.75 25.75 4.52
C GLU A 401 -7.04 24.72 5.43
N THR A 402 -7.83 23.99 6.23
CA THR A 402 -7.39 22.88 7.08
C THR A 402 -8.30 21.69 6.86
N VAL A 403 -7.74 20.48 6.91
CA VAL A 403 -8.51 19.22 6.74
C VAL A 403 -9.59 19.11 7.81
N GLY A 404 -10.84 18.96 7.39
CA GLY A 404 -12.03 18.94 8.24
C GLY A 404 -12.45 20.31 8.80
N GLY A 405 -11.68 21.38 8.55
CA GLY A 405 -11.91 22.70 9.12
C GLY A 405 -13.09 23.47 8.51
N LEU A 406 -13.57 23.04 7.34
CA LEU A 406 -14.69 23.66 6.63
C LEU A 406 -15.76 22.63 6.26
N LYS A 407 -17.00 22.88 6.70
CA LYS A 407 -18.16 22.09 6.31
C LYS A 407 -18.74 22.58 4.98
N LEU A 408 -18.95 21.67 4.03
CA LEU A 408 -19.81 21.86 2.86
C LEU A 408 -21.10 21.06 3.02
N GLU A 409 -22.21 21.61 2.55
CA GLU A 409 -23.51 20.92 2.60
C GLU A 409 -23.60 19.82 1.53
N ASN A 410 -23.12 20.12 0.32
CA ASN A 410 -22.88 19.15 -0.74
C ASN A 410 -21.86 19.67 -1.77
N ALA A 411 -21.36 18.77 -2.60
CA ALA A 411 -20.59 19.12 -3.80
C ALA A 411 -21.04 18.30 -5.01
N THR A 412 -21.21 18.95 -6.18
CA THR A 412 -21.49 18.28 -7.46
C THR A 412 -20.46 18.67 -8.51
N ILE A 413 -19.85 17.69 -9.16
CA ILE A 413 -18.93 17.87 -10.28
C ILE A 413 -19.55 17.20 -11.51
N SER A 414 -19.75 17.96 -12.59
CA SER A 414 -20.43 17.47 -13.79
C SER A 414 -19.76 17.90 -15.08
N ASN A 415 -19.63 16.98 -16.04
CA ASN A 415 -19.00 17.25 -17.35
C ASN A 415 -17.66 17.98 -17.23
N SER A 416 -16.84 17.59 -16.25
CA SER A 416 -15.61 18.30 -15.90
C SER A 416 -14.42 17.36 -15.85
N ASN A 417 -13.20 17.89 -15.90
CA ASN A 417 -12.01 17.07 -15.73
C ASN A 417 -10.88 17.77 -14.99
N ASN A 418 -9.96 16.98 -14.45
CA ASN A 418 -8.73 17.43 -13.79
C ASN A 418 -9.03 18.31 -12.57
N ILE A 419 -9.82 17.79 -11.63
CA ILE A 419 -10.22 18.52 -10.40
C ILE A 419 -9.97 17.62 -9.19
N VAL A 420 -9.37 18.19 -8.16
CA VAL A 420 -9.20 17.57 -6.84
C VAL A 420 -10.04 18.32 -5.82
N LEU A 421 -10.79 17.58 -5.01
CA LEU A 421 -11.59 18.11 -3.90
C LEU A 421 -11.02 17.56 -2.59
N GLN A 422 -10.48 18.45 -1.74
CA GLN A 422 -9.67 18.03 -0.59
C GLN A 422 -10.02 18.70 0.73
N GLY A 423 -10.02 17.91 1.81
CA GLY A 423 -9.96 18.44 3.17
C GLY A 423 -11.28 18.98 3.72
N PHE A 424 -12.43 18.71 3.08
CA PHE A 424 -13.72 19.19 3.57
C PHE A 424 -14.35 18.24 4.58
N LEU A 425 -15.23 18.79 5.42
CA LEU A 425 -16.21 18.02 6.18
C LEU A 425 -17.54 18.03 5.40
N PHE A 426 -18.03 16.86 5.04
CA PHE A 426 -19.37 16.65 4.51
C PHE A 426 -20.25 15.98 5.56
N GLY A 427 -21.46 16.52 5.73
CA GLY A 427 -22.41 16.01 6.71
C GLY A 427 -22.08 16.42 8.17
N PRO A 428 -22.90 15.95 9.13
CA PRO A 428 -24.16 15.26 8.89
C PRO A 428 -25.20 16.21 8.28
N SER A 429 -26.06 15.67 7.43
CA SER A 429 -27.13 16.42 6.73
C SER A 429 -28.31 15.50 6.42
N ASN A 430 -29.54 15.97 6.64
CA ASN A 430 -30.77 15.29 6.21
C ASN A 430 -31.43 15.95 4.99
N ASP A 431 -30.81 17.00 4.44
CA ASP A 431 -31.41 17.82 3.38
C ASP A 431 -31.00 17.36 1.97
N VAL A 432 -30.05 16.42 1.88
CA VAL A 432 -29.52 15.90 0.61
C VAL A 432 -29.48 14.37 0.62
N SER A 433 -29.73 13.75 -0.54
CA SER A 433 -29.59 12.30 -0.70
C SER A 433 -28.17 11.86 -1.06
N THR A 434 -27.28 12.81 -1.37
CA THR A 434 -25.89 12.56 -1.73
C THR A 434 -25.03 13.73 -1.31
N LEU A 435 -23.94 13.50 -0.57
CA LEU A 435 -23.04 14.55 -0.11
C LEU A 435 -22.12 15.03 -1.25
N VAL A 436 -21.47 14.11 -1.97
CA VAL A 436 -20.65 14.41 -3.13
C VAL A 436 -21.12 13.62 -4.35
N LYS A 437 -21.32 14.28 -5.48
CA LYS A 437 -21.77 13.65 -6.73
C LYS A 437 -20.86 13.98 -7.90
N ILE A 438 -20.38 12.95 -8.59
CA ILE A 438 -19.57 13.06 -9.81
C ILE A 438 -20.37 12.49 -10.99
N VAL A 439 -20.52 13.28 -12.04
CA VAL A 439 -21.34 12.94 -13.22
C VAL A 439 -20.55 13.20 -14.49
N ASN A 440 -20.40 12.19 -15.35
CA ASN A 440 -19.76 12.29 -16.66
C ASN A 440 -18.46 13.12 -16.64
N SER A 441 -17.57 12.82 -15.68
CA SER A 441 -16.37 13.60 -15.42
C SER A 441 -15.13 12.71 -15.38
N THR A 442 -13.97 13.24 -15.74
CA THR A 442 -12.74 12.45 -15.86
C THR A 442 -11.59 13.00 -15.02
N ASN A 443 -10.73 12.14 -14.50
CA ASN A 443 -9.57 12.55 -13.69
C ASN A 443 -9.97 13.46 -12.52
N ILE A 444 -10.88 12.95 -11.68
CA ILE A 444 -11.38 13.64 -10.49
C ILE A 444 -10.84 12.92 -9.26
N ALA A 445 -10.31 13.66 -8.29
CA ALA A 445 -9.86 13.09 -7.02
C ALA A 445 -10.66 13.66 -5.84
N ILE A 446 -11.10 12.78 -4.94
CA ILE A 446 -11.77 13.11 -3.68
C ILE A 446 -10.83 12.66 -2.56
N LEU A 447 -10.14 13.62 -1.92
CA LEU A 447 -9.00 13.34 -1.05
C LEU A 447 -9.14 13.90 0.36
N ARG A 448 -8.78 13.12 1.38
CA ARG A 448 -8.67 13.62 2.76
C ARG A 448 -9.93 14.34 3.27
N ASN A 449 -11.11 13.91 2.84
CA ASN A 449 -12.38 14.47 3.31
C ASN A 449 -12.97 13.62 4.45
N TYR A 450 -13.77 14.25 5.30
CA TYR A 450 -14.63 13.57 6.26
C TYR A 450 -16.05 13.47 5.71
N PHE A 451 -16.68 12.32 5.87
CA PHE A 451 -18.08 12.08 5.57
C PHE A 451 -18.80 11.57 6.83
N ASP A 452 -19.41 12.50 7.55
CA ASP A 452 -20.11 12.24 8.80
C ASP A 452 -21.60 11.93 8.53
N HIS A 453 -22.05 10.74 8.92
CA HIS A 453 -23.46 10.31 8.82
C HIS A 453 -24.16 10.24 10.18
N LYS A 454 -23.54 10.74 11.25
CA LYS A 454 -24.14 10.75 12.58
C LYS A 454 -25.46 11.52 12.56
N ASP A 455 -26.51 10.96 13.17
CA ASP A 455 -27.84 11.58 13.21
C ASP A 455 -28.52 11.80 11.83
N VAL A 456 -28.01 11.18 10.76
CA VAL A 456 -28.72 11.09 9.48
C VAL A 456 -29.81 10.02 9.60
N THR A 457 -31.05 10.42 9.31
CA THR A 457 -32.26 9.58 9.40
C THR A 457 -32.91 9.34 8.04
N GLU A 458 -32.54 10.14 7.03
CA GLU A 458 -33.00 9.98 5.65
C GLU A 458 -31.96 9.22 4.82
N GLY A 459 -32.44 8.45 3.82
CA GLY A 459 -31.58 7.68 2.93
C GLY A 459 -30.55 8.55 2.20
N GLN A 460 -29.27 8.32 2.43
CA GLN A 460 -28.19 9.18 1.94
C GLN A 460 -26.94 8.37 1.56
N SER A 461 -26.25 8.75 0.49
CA SER A 461 -24.91 8.23 0.18
C SER A 461 -23.82 9.29 0.36
N SER A 462 -22.60 8.92 0.76
CA SER A 462 -21.52 9.91 0.86
C SER A 462 -21.06 10.37 -0.51
N LEU A 463 -20.76 9.42 -1.40
CA LEU A 463 -20.21 9.70 -2.72
C LEU A 463 -20.94 8.85 -3.77
N VAL A 464 -21.52 9.52 -4.77
CA VAL A 464 -22.11 8.86 -5.95
C VAL A 464 -21.32 9.26 -7.20
N VAL A 465 -20.87 8.27 -7.95
CA VAL A 465 -20.18 8.44 -9.23
C VAL A 465 -21.00 7.75 -10.32
N THR A 466 -21.32 8.44 -11.41
CA THR A 466 -22.25 7.94 -12.42
C THR A 466 -21.91 8.39 -13.84
N GLU A 467 -22.65 7.85 -14.80
CA GLU A 467 -22.49 8.05 -16.24
C GLU A 467 -21.07 7.66 -16.72
N SER A 468 -20.58 8.25 -17.82
CA SER A 468 -19.26 7.95 -18.40
C SER A 468 -18.09 8.58 -17.62
N SER A 469 -18.15 8.58 -16.30
CA SER A 469 -17.04 9.06 -15.47
C SER A 469 -15.85 8.07 -15.54
N GLN A 470 -14.62 8.58 -15.50
CA GLN A 470 -13.43 7.73 -15.64
C GLN A 470 -12.20 8.30 -14.94
N TYR A 471 -11.30 7.45 -14.44
CA TYR A 471 -10.10 7.88 -13.70
C TYR A 471 -10.48 8.66 -12.45
N ILE A 472 -11.26 8.01 -11.58
CA ILE A 472 -11.77 8.62 -10.36
C ILE A 472 -10.97 8.11 -9.18
N GLU A 473 -10.27 9.01 -8.50
CA GLU A 473 -9.51 8.72 -7.28
C GLU A 473 -10.37 9.05 -6.05
N ILE A 474 -10.46 8.10 -5.13
CA ILE A 474 -11.11 8.27 -3.85
C ILE A 474 -10.13 7.78 -2.80
N GLY A 475 -9.38 8.71 -2.21
CA GLY A 475 -8.20 8.40 -1.43
C GLY A 475 -8.18 9.08 -0.07
N TYR A 476 -7.69 8.40 0.96
CA TYR A 476 -7.43 9.01 2.28
C TYR A 476 -8.66 9.65 2.94
N ASN A 477 -9.88 9.28 2.58
CA ASN A 477 -11.09 9.83 3.20
C ASN A 477 -11.48 9.02 4.42
N GLU A 478 -12.21 9.66 5.33
CA GLU A 478 -12.88 8.99 6.44
C GLU A 478 -14.40 9.04 6.26
N PHE A 479 -15.04 7.87 6.25
CA PHE A 479 -16.48 7.71 6.18
C PHE A 479 -16.95 7.08 7.48
N HIS A 480 -17.83 7.77 8.24
CA HIS A 480 -18.17 7.27 9.57
C HIS A 480 -19.63 7.43 10.00
N ASP A 481 -20.01 6.60 10.97
CA ASP A 481 -21.23 6.67 11.80
C ASP A 481 -22.54 6.61 11.04
N LYS A 482 -22.61 5.73 10.04
CA LYS A 482 -23.82 5.56 9.26
C LYS A 482 -24.87 4.77 10.03
N ASN A 483 -26.09 5.29 10.05
CA ASN A 483 -27.27 4.67 10.66
C ASN A 483 -27.23 4.53 12.19
N ILE A 484 -26.30 5.20 12.88
CA ILE A 484 -26.13 5.06 14.34
C ILE A 484 -27.34 5.57 15.15
N SER A 485 -28.13 6.48 14.57
CA SER A 485 -29.26 7.14 15.24
C SER A 485 -30.62 6.56 14.84
N VAL A 486 -30.63 5.47 14.08
CA VAL A 486 -31.86 4.85 13.57
C VAL A 486 -32.54 4.05 14.68
N VAL A 487 -33.85 4.24 14.83
CA VAL A 487 -34.68 3.54 15.83
C VAL A 487 -34.99 2.12 15.36
N ASP A 488 -35.11 1.18 16.30
CA ASP A 488 -35.56 -0.19 16.05
C ASP A 488 -36.85 -0.22 15.21
N GLY A 489 -36.82 -0.93 14.08
CA GLY A 489 -37.90 -0.99 13.10
C GLY A 489 -37.91 0.12 12.03
N GLU A 490 -36.99 1.08 12.05
CA GLU A 490 -36.84 2.09 10.99
C GLU A 490 -35.69 1.75 10.02
N LYS A 491 -35.92 1.95 8.72
CA LYS A 491 -34.92 1.66 7.68
C LYS A 491 -34.35 2.96 7.10
N ASN A 492 -33.10 3.26 7.39
CA ASN A 492 -32.29 4.26 6.68
C ASN A 492 -31.39 3.57 5.64
N THR A 493 -31.35 4.05 4.40
CA THR A 493 -30.65 3.41 3.27
C THR A 493 -29.50 4.25 2.72
N GLY A 494 -28.75 3.67 1.80
CA GLY A 494 -27.63 4.30 1.11
C GLY A 494 -26.29 3.75 1.59
N SER A 495 -25.25 4.10 0.85
CA SER A 495 -23.91 3.51 0.99
C SER A 495 -22.88 4.61 1.19
N TYR A 496 -21.66 4.29 1.64
CA TYR A 496 -20.61 5.30 1.63
C TYR A 496 -20.24 5.66 0.19
N ILE A 497 -19.91 4.68 -0.64
CA ILE A 497 -19.60 4.91 -2.06
C ILE A 497 -20.56 4.12 -2.94
N LYS A 498 -21.10 4.78 -3.96
CA LYS A 498 -21.94 4.16 -4.98
C LYS A 498 -21.47 4.53 -6.38
N PHE A 499 -20.97 3.55 -7.11
CA PHE A 499 -20.83 3.64 -8.55
C PHE A 499 -22.16 3.23 -9.18
N GLN A 500 -22.86 4.21 -9.72
CA GLN A 500 -24.22 4.06 -10.19
C GLN A 500 -24.25 3.84 -11.70
N TYR A 501 -24.98 2.80 -12.11
CA TYR A 501 -25.32 2.58 -13.52
C TYR A 501 -26.54 3.43 -13.89
N ASP A 502 -26.31 4.49 -14.66
CA ASP A 502 -27.36 5.39 -15.16
C ASP A 502 -27.20 5.60 -16.66
N SER A 503 -28.31 5.85 -17.35
CA SER A 503 -28.32 6.22 -18.77
C SER A 503 -27.62 5.21 -19.69
N GLY A 504 -27.54 3.94 -19.27
CA GLY A 504 -26.83 2.88 -20.01
C GLY A 504 -25.31 2.95 -19.89
N GLN A 505 -24.80 3.67 -18.91
CA GLN A 505 -23.37 3.96 -18.73
C GLN A 505 -22.93 3.62 -17.31
N MET A 506 -21.65 3.29 -17.18
CA MET A 506 -21.01 2.94 -15.94
C MET A 506 -19.67 3.67 -15.84
N THR A 507 -19.29 4.05 -14.62
CA THR A 507 -17.96 4.59 -14.35
C THR A 507 -16.88 3.53 -14.63
N LYS A 508 -15.70 3.95 -15.08
CA LYS A 508 -14.55 3.05 -15.34
C LYS A 508 -13.26 3.54 -14.69
N ASN A 509 -12.32 2.64 -14.44
CA ASN A 509 -10.98 2.94 -13.95
C ASN A 509 -10.98 3.84 -12.69
N ALA A 510 -11.79 3.48 -11.69
CA ALA A 510 -11.77 4.15 -10.40
C ALA A 510 -10.72 3.50 -9.49
N HIS A 511 -10.03 4.30 -8.68
CA HIS A 511 -9.08 3.85 -7.68
C HIS A 511 -9.52 4.31 -6.30
N ILE A 512 -9.80 3.35 -5.43
CA ILE A 512 -10.31 3.56 -4.08
C ILE A 512 -9.23 3.07 -3.13
N HIS A 513 -8.54 3.99 -2.44
CA HIS A 513 -7.40 3.60 -1.61
C HIS A 513 -7.24 4.34 -0.30
N HIS A 514 -6.65 3.67 0.70
CA HIS A 514 -6.30 4.29 1.98
C HIS A 514 -7.48 4.99 2.67
N ASN A 515 -8.72 4.59 2.40
CA ASN A 515 -9.88 5.17 3.07
C ASN A 515 -10.17 4.40 4.35
N TYR A 516 -10.70 5.12 5.34
CA TYR A 516 -11.25 4.54 6.55
C TYR A 516 -12.78 4.51 6.46
N PHE A 517 -13.36 3.32 6.33
CA PHE A 517 -14.79 3.10 6.42
C PHE A 517 -15.10 2.56 7.82
N ASN A 518 -15.72 3.39 8.65
CA ASN A 518 -15.93 3.09 10.05
C ASN A 518 -17.41 3.13 10.42
N ASN A 519 -17.93 2.04 10.95
CA ASN A 519 -19.24 1.99 11.58
C ASN A 519 -20.44 2.24 10.64
N ILE A 520 -20.99 1.14 10.13
CA ILE A 520 -22.34 1.12 9.55
C ILE A 520 -23.21 0.26 10.47
N THR A 521 -24.22 0.84 11.09
CA THR A 521 -25.09 0.10 12.02
C THR A 521 -26.09 -0.79 11.25
N PRO A 522 -26.32 -2.05 11.70
CA PRO A 522 -27.27 -2.95 11.07
C PRO A 522 -28.70 -2.44 11.18
N TYR A 523 -29.54 -2.85 10.22
CA TYR A 523 -30.98 -2.67 10.36
C TYR A 523 -31.53 -3.66 11.39
N LEU A 524 -32.21 -3.18 12.44
CA LEU A 524 -32.78 -4.00 13.50
C LEU A 524 -34.32 -4.02 13.42
N VAL A 525 -34.90 -5.19 13.67
CA VAL A 525 -36.32 -5.42 13.92
C VAL A 525 -36.47 -6.19 15.22
N ASP A 526 -37.15 -5.59 16.19
CA ASP A 526 -37.30 -6.12 17.55
C ASP A 526 -35.92 -6.41 18.23
N GLY A 527 -34.94 -5.54 17.96
CA GLY A 527 -33.57 -5.65 18.47
C GLY A 527 -32.72 -6.75 17.81
N VAL A 528 -33.21 -7.36 16.73
CA VAL A 528 -32.52 -8.40 15.97
C VAL A 528 -32.19 -7.88 14.58
N PRO A 529 -30.98 -8.08 14.03
CA PRO A 529 -30.68 -7.66 12.68
C PRO A 529 -31.61 -8.34 11.68
N ALA A 530 -32.35 -7.53 10.93
CA ALA A 530 -33.11 -8.00 9.79
C ALA A 530 -32.24 -7.79 8.55
N GLY A 531 -31.82 -8.88 7.91
CA GLY A 531 -31.08 -8.81 6.66
C GLY A 531 -31.89 -8.05 5.62
N ASP A 532 -31.43 -6.86 5.25
CA ASP A 532 -32.12 -5.97 4.32
C ASP A 532 -31.08 -5.21 3.49
N SER A 533 -31.40 -4.95 2.23
CA SER A 533 -30.48 -4.40 1.22
C SER A 533 -30.36 -2.89 1.30
N ASP A 534 -29.32 -2.35 0.64
CA ASP A 534 -28.99 -0.91 0.48
C ASP A 534 -28.32 -0.26 1.71
N ARG A 535 -27.38 -0.96 2.36
CA ARG A 535 -26.55 -0.43 3.48
C ARG A 535 -25.07 -0.81 3.38
N GLU A 536 -24.60 -1.10 2.17
CA GLU A 536 -23.23 -1.51 1.90
C GLU A 536 -22.24 -0.36 2.11
N ALA A 537 -20.97 -0.65 2.40
CA ALA A 537 -19.93 0.37 2.38
C ALA A 537 -19.68 0.84 0.93
N ILE A 538 -19.54 -0.10 -0.01
CA ILE A 538 -19.35 0.20 -1.43
C ILE A 538 -20.30 -0.63 -2.30
N VAL A 539 -20.96 0.05 -3.24
CA VAL A 539 -21.80 -0.55 -4.27
C VAL A 539 -21.20 -0.27 -5.65
N MET A 540 -21.00 -1.31 -6.45
CA MET A 540 -20.55 -1.20 -7.84
C MET A 540 -21.62 -1.73 -8.80
N GLY A 541 -22.41 -0.82 -9.39
CA GLY A 541 -23.37 -1.16 -10.43
C GLY A 541 -24.68 -1.79 -9.94
N ILE A 542 -25.41 -2.39 -10.86
CA ILE A 542 -26.69 -3.10 -10.67
C ILE A 542 -26.71 -4.35 -11.56
N SER A 543 -27.81 -5.12 -11.56
CA SER A 543 -27.90 -6.33 -12.40
C SER A 543 -27.66 -6.07 -13.90
N SER A 544 -28.12 -4.93 -14.41
CA SER A 544 -27.95 -4.57 -15.83
C SER A 544 -26.54 -4.12 -16.21
N SER A 545 -25.61 -3.99 -15.25
CA SER A 545 -24.21 -3.61 -15.50
C SER A 545 -23.23 -4.76 -15.32
N GLN A 546 -23.72 -5.98 -15.05
CA GLN A 546 -22.87 -7.11 -14.69
C GLN A 546 -21.74 -7.38 -15.69
N ASP A 547 -22.02 -7.27 -17.00
CA ASP A 547 -21.06 -7.58 -18.08
C ASP A 547 -20.20 -6.36 -18.46
N ILE A 548 -20.37 -5.24 -17.75
CA ILE A 548 -19.57 -4.04 -18.01
C ILE A 548 -18.25 -4.18 -17.27
N VAL A 549 -17.17 -4.30 -18.05
CA VAL A 549 -15.79 -4.20 -17.60
C VAL A 549 -15.52 -2.78 -17.10
N THR A 550 -15.25 -2.66 -15.80
CA THR A 550 -15.05 -1.37 -15.11
C THR A 550 -13.62 -1.13 -14.64
N ASN A 551 -12.78 -2.16 -14.51
CA ASN A 551 -11.36 -2.02 -14.13
C ASN A 551 -11.15 -1.17 -12.86
N HIS A 552 -12.06 -1.27 -11.88
CA HIS A 552 -11.87 -0.57 -10.62
C HIS A 552 -10.81 -1.28 -9.77
N ILE A 553 -10.02 -0.49 -9.05
CA ILE A 553 -9.03 -0.98 -8.07
C ILE A 553 -9.46 -0.48 -6.69
N VAL A 554 -9.64 -1.40 -5.75
CA VAL A 554 -9.93 -1.13 -4.34
C VAL A 554 -8.80 -1.70 -3.51
N GLU A 555 -7.98 -0.84 -2.89
CA GLU A 555 -6.81 -1.30 -2.15
C GLU A 555 -6.42 -0.51 -0.92
N TYR A 556 -5.76 -1.16 0.05
CA TYR A 556 -5.30 -0.51 1.28
C TYR A 556 -6.40 0.22 2.05
N ASN A 557 -7.67 -0.21 1.96
CA ASN A 557 -8.75 0.39 2.73
C ASN A 557 -8.99 -0.41 4.03
N LEU A 558 -9.40 0.29 5.09
CA LEU A 558 -9.85 -0.30 6.34
C LEU A 558 -11.38 -0.22 6.43
N PHE A 559 -12.03 -1.37 6.49
CA PHE A 559 -13.45 -1.52 6.77
C PHE A 559 -13.61 -2.01 8.20
N GLU A 560 -13.99 -1.14 9.12
CA GLU A 560 -14.14 -1.46 10.54
C GLU A 560 -15.59 -1.28 11.00
N ASN A 561 -16.19 -2.32 11.57
CA ASN A 561 -17.58 -2.29 12.03
C ASN A 561 -18.59 -1.91 10.93
N CYS A 562 -18.33 -2.31 9.68
CA CYS A 562 -19.25 -2.05 8.57
C CYS A 562 -20.40 -3.07 8.56
N ASP A 563 -21.27 -2.98 9.55
CA ASP A 563 -22.30 -3.96 9.88
C ASP A 563 -23.66 -3.68 9.23
N GLY A 564 -23.69 -3.01 8.07
CA GLY A 564 -24.94 -2.54 7.47
C GLY A 564 -25.88 -3.66 7.05
N GLU A 565 -25.34 -4.69 6.39
CA GLU A 565 -26.11 -5.80 5.82
C GLU A 565 -25.21 -7.04 5.55
N ASN A 566 -25.62 -7.96 4.67
CA ASN A 566 -24.81 -9.14 4.38
C ASN A 566 -23.69 -8.89 3.35
N GLU A 567 -23.69 -7.76 2.65
CA GLU A 567 -22.65 -7.34 1.70
C GLU A 567 -21.94 -6.10 2.25
N ILE A 568 -20.68 -6.24 2.68
CA ILE A 568 -19.86 -5.08 3.04
C ILE A 568 -19.56 -4.31 1.76
N LEU A 569 -19.16 -5.05 0.71
CA LEU A 569 -19.06 -4.57 -0.66
C LEU A 569 -19.94 -5.46 -1.54
N THR A 570 -20.75 -4.84 -2.41
CA THR A 570 -21.56 -5.55 -3.41
C THR A 570 -21.07 -5.18 -4.82
N ILE A 571 -20.53 -6.17 -5.51
CA ILE A 571 -19.91 -5.98 -6.83
C ILE A 571 -20.83 -6.58 -7.89
N LYS A 572 -21.27 -5.73 -8.83
CA LYS A 572 -22.19 -6.07 -9.93
C LYS A 572 -21.65 -5.54 -11.26
N THR A 573 -20.34 -5.62 -11.43
CA THR A 573 -19.56 -5.29 -12.63
C THR A 573 -18.36 -6.24 -12.76
N SER A 574 -17.66 -6.19 -13.88
CA SER A 574 -16.58 -7.12 -14.22
C SER A 574 -15.17 -6.50 -14.19
N ASP A 575 -14.16 -7.38 -14.09
CA ASP A 575 -12.72 -7.07 -14.16
C ASP A 575 -12.22 -6.06 -13.12
N ASN A 576 -12.79 -6.09 -11.91
CA ASN A 576 -12.32 -5.27 -10.79
C ASN A 576 -11.27 -6.01 -9.95
N THR A 577 -10.40 -5.25 -9.30
CA THR A 577 -9.35 -5.77 -8.42
C THR A 577 -9.53 -5.28 -6.99
N PHE A 578 -9.53 -6.21 -6.04
CA PHE A 578 -9.61 -5.95 -4.60
C PHE A 578 -8.35 -6.51 -3.94
N ARG A 579 -7.49 -5.66 -3.40
CA ARG A 579 -6.23 -6.12 -2.80
C ARG A 579 -5.77 -5.35 -1.58
N HIS A 580 -5.04 -5.98 -0.66
CA HIS A 580 -4.45 -5.31 0.50
C HIS A 580 -5.47 -4.59 1.42
N ASN A 581 -6.76 -4.91 1.32
CA ASN A 581 -7.78 -4.32 2.18
C ASN A 581 -7.87 -5.08 3.51
N THR A 582 -8.16 -4.36 4.59
CA THR A 582 -8.44 -4.95 5.90
C THR A 582 -9.93 -4.82 6.23
N PHE A 583 -10.57 -5.94 6.51
CA PHE A 583 -11.93 -6.04 7.03
C PHE A 583 -11.87 -6.47 8.48
N LYS A 584 -12.32 -5.61 9.38
CA LYS A 584 -12.21 -5.83 10.81
C LYS A 584 -13.58 -5.71 11.47
N ASN A 585 -13.96 -6.74 12.23
CA ASN A 585 -15.22 -6.78 12.98
C ASN A 585 -16.44 -6.36 12.13
N SER A 586 -16.49 -6.76 10.85
CA SER A 586 -17.53 -6.30 9.92
C SER A 586 -18.46 -7.46 9.53
N MET A 587 -19.76 -7.27 9.74
CA MET A 587 -20.82 -8.19 9.38
C MET A 587 -21.03 -8.17 7.87
N GLY A 588 -20.96 -9.35 7.24
CA GLY A 588 -21.11 -9.51 5.79
C GLY A 588 -19.84 -9.99 5.09
N SER A 589 -19.83 -9.87 3.76
CA SER A 589 -18.74 -10.34 2.90
C SER A 589 -18.30 -9.29 1.88
N LEU A 590 -17.07 -9.42 1.37
CA LEU A 590 -16.75 -8.97 0.01
C LEU A 590 -17.53 -9.87 -0.96
N SER A 591 -18.59 -9.34 -1.57
CA SER A 591 -19.53 -10.10 -2.39
C SER A 591 -19.31 -9.82 -3.87
N PHE A 592 -18.76 -10.79 -4.60
CA PHE A 592 -18.86 -10.82 -6.06
C PHE A 592 -20.27 -11.30 -6.39
N ARG A 593 -21.20 -10.33 -6.29
CA ARG A 593 -22.63 -10.58 -6.32
C ARG A 593 -23.11 -10.88 -7.73
N LEU A 594 -22.57 -10.17 -8.72
CA LEU A 594 -22.78 -10.34 -10.16
C LEU A 594 -21.50 -9.95 -10.92
N GLY A 595 -21.46 -10.24 -12.22
CA GLY A 595 -20.32 -9.97 -13.09
C GLY A 595 -19.32 -11.12 -13.12
N HIS A 596 -18.20 -10.91 -13.80
CA HIS A 596 -17.20 -11.94 -14.06
C HIS A 596 -15.77 -11.38 -13.93
N SER A 597 -14.79 -12.27 -13.88
CA SER A 597 -13.35 -11.96 -13.96
C SER A 597 -12.79 -11.01 -12.88
N ASN A 598 -13.55 -10.73 -11.82
CA ASN A 598 -13.07 -10.00 -10.64
C ASN A 598 -11.96 -10.76 -9.88
N LYS A 599 -11.02 -10.01 -9.29
CA LYS A 599 -9.86 -10.53 -8.57
C LYS A 599 -9.88 -10.07 -7.11
N ALA A 600 -9.67 -10.97 -6.15
CA ALA A 600 -9.50 -10.65 -4.74
C ALA A 600 -8.23 -11.32 -4.19
N TYR A 601 -7.21 -10.52 -3.83
CA TYR A 601 -5.98 -11.08 -3.29
C TYR A 601 -5.29 -10.24 -2.22
N ASN A 602 -4.54 -10.88 -1.33
CA ASN A 602 -3.89 -10.20 -0.20
C ASN A 602 -4.87 -9.35 0.64
N ASN A 603 -6.14 -9.74 0.74
CA ASN A 603 -7.09 -9.09 1.64
C ASN A 603 -7.11 -9.82 2.98
N TYR A 604 -7.37 -9.08 4.05
CA TYR A 604 -7.25 -9.55 5.42
C TYR A 604 -8.58 -9.38 6.16
N PHE A 605 -9.15 -10.47 6.67
CA PHE A 605 -10.45 -10.47 7.34
C PHE A 605 -10.29 -10.92 8.79
N TYR A 606 -10.76 -10.12 9.74
CA TYR A 606 -10.63 -10.37 11.17
C TYR A 606 -11.98 -10.29 11.86
N GLY A 607 -12.46 -11.43 12.34
CA GLY A 607 -13.71 -11.58 13.11
C GLY A 607 -13.52 -11.35 14.61
N THR A 608 -12.78 -10.31 15.00
CA THR A 608 -12.55 -9.99 16.42
C THR A 608 -13.35 -8.76 16.83
N GLY A 609 -14.22 -8.89 17.84
CA GLY A 609 -14.97 -7.73 18.37
C GLY A 609 -16.41 -8.05 18.81
N ALA A 610 -17.25 -7.01 18.90
CA ALA A 610 -18.62 -7.14 19.42
C ALA A 610 -19.50 -8.05 18.54
N SER A 611 -19.22 -8.15 17.24
CA SER A 611 -19.96 -9.00 16.31
C SER A 611 -19.81 -10.50 16.60
N ASP A 612 -18.66 -10.93 17.13
CA ASP A 612 -18.41 -12.32 17.55
C ASP A 612 -19.28 -12.74 18.76
N SER A 613 -19.74 -11.76 19.54
CA SER A 613 -20.53 -12.03 20.75
C SER A 613 -22.03 -12.24 20.51
N VAL A 614 -22.51 -12.03 19.28
CA VAL A 614 -23.93 -12.14 18.93
C VAL A 614 -24.19 -13.53 18.37
N THR A 615 -25.06 -14.29 19.05
CA THR A 615 -25.41 -15.67 18.64
C THR A 615 -26.38 -15.75 17.46
N ASP A 616 -26.72 -14.60 16.86
CA ASP A 616 -27.65 -14.51 15.74
C ASP A 616 -26.89 -14.59 14.42
N ASP A 617 -27.29 -15.51 13.54
CA ASP A 617 -26.66 -15.71 12.24
C ASP A 617 -26.71 -14.47 11.33
N ASN A 618 -27.60 -13.52 11.63
CA ASN A 618 -27.66 -12.25 10.93
C ASN A 618 -26.48 -11.32 11.27
N TYR A 619 -25.78 -11.50 12.40
CA TYR A 619 -24.64 -10.68 12.87
C TYR A 619 -23.27 -11.34 12.62
N GLN A 620 -23.18 -12.26 11.66
CA GLN A 620 -21.91 -12.97 11.42
C GLN A 620 -20.93 -12.14 10.59
N THR A 621 -19.66 -12.15 11.00
CA THR A 621 -18.55 -11.68 10.17
C THR A 621 -18.23 -12.73 9.11
N GLY A 622 -18.07 -12.33 7.87
CA GLY A 622 -17.70 -13.21 6.76
C GLY A 622 -16.46 -12.73 6.02
N GLY A 623 -16.02 -13.54 5.07
CA GLY A 623 -14.90 -13.20 4.19
C GLY A 623 -15.38 -12.90 2.78
N ILE A 624 -15.13 -13.81 1.85
CA ILE A 624 -15.41 -13.64 0.43
C ILE A 624 -16.55 -14.57 -0.02
N ARG A 625 -17.56 -14.01 -0.67
CA ARG A 625 -18.66 -14.76 -1.29
C ARG A 625 -18.72 -14.48 -2.78
N VAL A 626 -18.83 -15.53 -3.59
CA VAL A 626 -18.82 -15.39 -5.06
C VAL A 626 -19.97 -16.12 -5.75
N TYR A 627 -20.48 -15.43 -6.77
CA TYR A 627 -21.30 -15.92 -7.88
C TYR A 627 -20.57 -15.56 -9.18
N GLY A 628 -21.12 -15.93 -10.34
CA GLY A 628 -20.54 -15.51 -11.63
C GLY A 628 -19.36 -16.36 -12.07
N GLU A 629 -18.51 -15.87 -12.97
CA GLU A 629 -17.48 -16.71 -13.57
C GLU A 629 -16.09 -16.07 -13.66
N GLY A 630 -15.06 -16.90 -13.78
CA GLY A 630 -13.70 -16.46 -14.12
C GLY A 630 -12.96 -15.72 -13.00
N HIS A 631 -13.46 -15.75 -11.77
CA HIS A 631 -12.85 -15.03 -10.66
C HIS A 631 -11.52 -15.65 -10.21
N SER A 632 -10.61 -14.81 -9.67
CA SER A 632 -9.36 -15.25 -9.04
C SER A 632 -9.30 -14.77 -7.60
N ILE A 633 -9.20 -15.71 -6.65
CA ILE A 633 -9.26 -15.44 -5.21
C ILE A 633 -8.05 -16.07 -4.53
N TYR A 634 -7.03 -15.27 -4.20
CA TYR A 634 -5.77 -15.85 -3.74
C TYR A 634 -5.02 -15.07 -2.68
N ASN A 635 -4.19 -15.74 -1.89
CA ASN A 635 -3.36 -15.12 -0.83
C ASN A 635 -4.16 -14.27 0.19
N ASN A 636 -5.45 -14.54 0.36
CA ASN A 636 -6.25 -13.83 1.38
C ASN A 636 -6.05 -14.50 2.74
N TYR A 637 -6.08 -13.71 3.80
CA TYR A 637 -6.01 -14.18 5.19
C TYR A 637 -7.34 -13.92 5.90
N MET A 638 -7.85 -14.92 6.62
CA MET A 638 -9.14 -14.84 7.31
C MET A 638 -9.02 -15.47 8.70
N GLU A 639 -9.29 -14.70 9.74
CA GLU A 639 -9.12 -15.15 11.12
C GLU A 639 -10.35 -14.85 11.98
N GLY A 640 -10.76 -15.83 12.80
CA GLY A 640 -11.78 -15.64 13.82
C GLY A 640 -13.18 -15.35 13.27
N LEU A 641 -13.47 -15.64 12.00
CA LEU A 641 -14.76 -15.28 11.40
C LEU A 641 -15.89 -16.17 11.93
N SER A 642 -17.02 -15.55 12.27
CA SER A 642 -18.16 -16.22 12.90
C SER A 642 -19.18 -16.84 11.93
N GLY A 643 -19.04 -16.62 10.62
CA GLY A 643 -20.01 -17.08 9.62
C GLY A 643 -20.00 -18.57 9.29
N THR A 644 -21.19 -19.16 9.16
CA THR A 644 -21.39 -20.62 8.98
C THR A 644 -22.19 -21.03 7.74
N SER A 645 -22.84 -20.08 7.06
CA SER A 645 -23.65 -20.30 5.85
C SER A 645 -23.22 -19.34 4.73
N TRP A 646 -24.07 -18.44 4.26
CA TRP A 646 -23.72 -17.47 3.20
C TRP A 646 -22.69 -16.41 3.62
N ARG A 647 -22.25 -16.39 4.88
CA ARG A 647 -21.14 -15.54 5.38
C ARG A 647 -19.92 -16.35 5.78
N LEU A 648 -19.74 -17.55 5.23
CA LEU A 648 -18.51 -18.32 5.44
C LEU A 648 -17.25 -17.49 5.13
N PRO A 649 -16.10 -17.88 5.69
CA PRO A 649 -14.83 -17.26 5.33
C PRO A 649 -14.62 -17.21 3.81
N LEU A 650 -14.83 -18.33 3.10
CA LEU A 650 -14.77 -18.36 1.65
C LEU A 650 -15.83 -19.29 1.07
N LEU A 651 -16.76 -18.70 0.32
CA LEU A 651 -17.87 -19.42 -0.30
C LEU A 651 -17.95 -19.16 -1.81
N VAL A 652 -17.77 -20.24 -2.58
CA VAL A 652 -18.18 -20.33 -3.98
C VAL A 652 -19.61 -20.85 -4.00
N ASP A 653 -20.59 -19.95 -4.11
CA ASP A 653 -22.01 -20.28 -3.87
C ASP A 653 -22.70 -20.87 -5.11
N MET A 654 -23.86 -21.48 -4.89
CA MET A 654 -24.72 -22.08 -5.91
C MET A 654 -25.56 -21.03 -6.63
N GLY A 655 -25.92 -21.28 -7.89
CA GLY A 655 -26.73 -20.37 -8.70
C GLY A 655 -28.16 -20.86 -8.95
N ASP A 656 -29.03 -19.94 -9.37
CA ASP A 656 -30.38 -20.23 -9.87
C ASP A 656 -30.54 -19.96 -11.38
N THR A 657 -29.55 -19.34 -12.00
CA THR A 657 -29.49 -19.07 -13.44
C THR A 657 -28.09 -19.33 -14.01
N SER A 658 -27.98 -19.57 -15.31
CA SER A 658 -26.70 -19.64 -16.03
C SER A 658 -26.16 -18.26 -16.44
N ASP A 659 -27.05 -17.27 -16.49
CA ASP A 659 -26.74 -15.88 -16.83
C ASP A 659 -27.79 -14.98 -16.15
N SER A 660 -27.36 -14.00 -15.37
CA SER A 660 -28.22 -13.09 -14.61
C SER A 660 -28.54 -11.81 -15.36
N SER A 661 -29.07 -11.91 -16.58
CA SER A 661 -29.34 -10.74 -17.41
C SER A 661 -30.51 -9.84 -16.96
N ASN A 662 -31.19 -10.07 -15.82
CA ASN A 662 -32.09 -9.11 -15.14
C ASN A 662 -32.54 -9.59 -13.72
N GLY A 663 -32.54 -8.70 -12.72
CA GLY A 663 -33.17 -8.90 -11.41
C GLY A 663 -32.27 -9.53 -10.33
N ASP A 664 -32.88 -10.02 -9.25
CA ASP A 664 -32.18 -10.56 -8.06
C ASP A 664 -31.69 -12.02 -8.23
N SER A 665 -31.43 -12.45 -9.47
CA SER A 665 -30.94 -13.81 -9.75
C SER A 665 -29.48 -14.00 -9.35
N HIS A 666 -29.04 -15.25 -9.28
CA HIS A 666 -27.71 -15.66 -8.83
C HIS A 666 -27.08 -16.50 -9.94
N GLN A 667 -26.13 -15.91 -10.67
CA GLN A 667 -25.41 -16.63 -11.70
C GLN A 667 -24.63 -17.79 -11.09
N THR A 668 -24.69 -18.93 -11.75
CA THR A 668 -23.98 -20.14 -11.34
C THR A 668 -22.47 -19.89 -11.37
N SER A 669 -21.79 -20.24 -10.29
CA SER A 669 -20.35 -20.07 -10.16
C SER A 669 -19.58 -20.99 -11.10
N THR A 670 -18.77 -20.47 -12.03
CA THR A 670 -18.00 -21.30 -12.97
C THR A 670 -16.59 -20.80 -13.22
N ASN A 671 -15.63 -21.73 -13.42
CA ASN A 671 -14.25 -21.40 -13.83
C ASN A 671 -13.55 -20.43 -12.86
N ILE A 672 -13.67 -20.67 -11.55
CA ILE A 672 -13.09 -19.81 -10.51
C ILE A 672 -11.84 -20.48 -9.93
N ASP A 673 -10.77 -19.71 -9.76
CA ASP A 673 -9.57 -20.14 -9.04
C ASP A 673 -9.55 -19.60 -7.61
N VAL A 674 -9.36 -20.52 -6.65
CA VAL A 674 -9.21 -20.22 -5.22
C VAL A 674 -7.90 -20.82 -4.75
N SER A 675 -6.87 -19.99 -4.60
CA SER A 675 -5.52 -20.49 -4.34
C SER A 675 -4.78 -19.81 -3.19
N ASN A 676 -4.01 -20.58 -2.43
CA ASN A 676 -3.09 -20.05 -1.40
C ASN A 676 -3.75 -19.15 -0.34
N ASN A 677 -5.06 -19.32 -0.08
CA ASN A 677 -5.74 -18.60 0.99
C ASN A 677 -5.46 -19.28 2.33
N THR A 678 -5.40 -18.49 3.40
CA THR A 678 -5.18 -18.96 4.77
C THR A 678 -6.37 -18.60 5.64
N ILE A 679 -6.96 -19.61 6.29
CA ILE A 679 -8.08 -19.43 7.22
C ILE A 679 -7.70 -20.00 8.58
N VAL A 680 -7.82 -19.19 9.62
CA VAL A 680 -7.41 -19.50 10.99
C VAL A 680 -8.60 -19.33 11.94
N ASP A 681 -8.86 -20.34 12.75
CA ASP A 681 -9.78 -20.31 13.90
C ASP A 681 -11.16 -19.67 13.60
N SER A 682 -11.66 -19.89 12.39
CA SER A 682 -12.99 -19.44 11.95
C SER A 682 -14.02 -20.57 12.08
N LYS A 683 -15.31 -20.22 12.19
CA LYS A 683 -16.42 -21.20 12.34
C LYS A 683 -16.73 -22.01 11.07
N GLY A 684 -16.08 -21.67 9.96
CA GLY A 684 -16.13 -22.40 8.70
C GLY A 684 -14.80 -22.29 7.96
N GLY A 685 -14.78 -22.70 6.70
CA GLY A 685 -13.59 -22.68 5.86
C GLY A 685 -13.93 -22.44 4.40
N ILE A 686 -13.37 -23.26 3.49
CA ILE A 686 -13.56 -23.12 2.04
C ILE A 686 -14.66 -24.07 1.55
N TYR A 687 -15.72 -23.49 0.97
CA TYR A 687 -16.89 -24.23 0.51
C TYR A 687 -17.13 -24.05 -0.99
N ILE A 688 -17.35 -25.17 -1.69
CA ILE A 688 -17.93 -25.18 -3.04
C ILE A 688 -19.39 -25.64 -2.95
N GLY A 689 -20.29 -24.68 -2.94
CA GLY A 689 -21.72 -24.89 -2.68
C GLY A 689 -22.03 -25.29 -1.23
N ARG A 690 -23.32 -25.40 -0.94
CA ARG A 690 -23.85 -25.69 0.41
C ARG A 690 -25.25 -26.30 0.32
N ASP A 691 -25.65 -27.06 1.33
CA ASP A 691 -26.91 -27.81 1.36
C ASP A 691 -28.12 -26.99 1.85
N ASP A 692 -27.86 -25.90 2.55
CA ASP A 692 -28.84 -24.99 3.13
C ASP A 692 -29.29 -23.86 2.18
N VAL A 693 -29.11 -24.06 0.87
CA VAL A 693 -29.49 -23.11 -0.18
C VAL A 693 -30.67 -23.61 -1.00
N LYS A 694 -31.51 -22.66 -1.45
CA LYS A 694 -32.64 -22.95 -2.35
C LYS A 694 -32.24 -23.11 -3.82
N TYR A 695 -30.99 -22.82 -4.14
CA TYR A 695 -30.42 -22.79 -5.49
C TYR A 695 -30.02 -24.21 -5.91
N ASN A 696 -30.27 -24.56 -7.16
CA ASN A 696 -30.08 -25.93 -7.65
C ASN A 696 -28.89 -26.08 -8.61
N ASN A 697 -28.36 -24.98 -9.15
CA ASN A 697 -27.24 -25.05 -10.08
C ASN A 697 -25.95 -25.07 -9.26
N LYS A 698 -25.23 -26.20 -9.36
CA LYS A 698 -23.99 -26.43 -8.64
C LYS A 698 -22.81 -25.75 -9.35
N PRO A 699 -21.85 -25.18 -8.61
CA PRO A 699 -20.58 -24.72 -9.15
C PRO A 699 -19.80 -25.79 -9.92
N THR A 700 -19.18 -25.39 -11.04
CA THR A 700 -18.36 -26.26 -11.90
C THR A 700 -17.07 -25.57 -12.34
N GLY A 701 -16.05 -26.35 -12.71
CA GLY A 701 -14.76 -25.83 -13.15
C GLY A 701 -14.01 -25.03 -12.07
N ILE A 702 -14.25 -25.34 -10.79
CA ILE A 702 -13.63 -24.62 -9.67
C ILE A 702 -12.28 -25.26 -9.33
N SER A 703 -11.22 -24.46 -9.25
CA SER A 703 -9.89 -24.88 -8.78
C SER A 703 -9.70 -24.45 -7.33
N ILE A 704 -9.41 -25.38 -6.43
CA ILE A 704 -9.04 -25.11 -5.04
C ILE A 704 -7.62 -25.64 -4.80
N THR A 705 -6.64 -24.75 -4.74
CA THR A 705 -5.22 -25.16 -4.74
C THR A 705 -4.38 -24.48 -3.65
N GLY A 706 -3.58 -25.23 -2.89
CA GLY A 706 -2.58 -24.66 -1.98
C GLY A 706 -3.15 -23.91 -0.76
N ASN A 707 -4.44 -24.05 -0.47
CA ASN A 707 -5.07 -23.34 0.65
C ASN A 707 -4.77 -24.04 1.98
N VAL A 708 -4.63 -23.26 3.05
CA VAL A 708 -4.42 -23.74 4.42
C VAL A 708 -5.59 -23.32 5.30
N VAL A 709 -6.25 -24.28 5.92
CA VAL A 709 -7.34 -24.01 6.86
C VAL A 709 -7.07 -24.71 8.19
N MET A 710 -7.05 -23.96 9.28
CA MET A 710 -6.95 -24.50 10.63
C MET A 710 -8.06 -23.97 11.53
N GLY A 711 -8.57 -24.82 12.42
CA GLY A 711 -9.63 -24.41 13.33
C GLY A 711 -10.07 -25.52 14.27
N SER A 712 -10.86 -25.14 15.29
CA SER A 712 -11.36 -26.05 16.32
C SER A 712 -12.84 -26.43 16.18
N GLU A 713 -13.57 -25.81 15.26
CA GLU A 713 -14.98 -26.11 14.96
C GLU A 713 -15.29 -25.93 13.46
N GLY A 714 -16.52 -26.27 13.04
CA GLY A 714 -16.95 -26.14 11.65
C GLY A 714 -16.42 -27.22 10.70
N ILE A 715 -16.67 -27.05 9.41
CA ILE A 715 -16.05 -27.84 8.34
C ILE A 715 -14.97 -26.96 7.70
N LEU A 716 -13.74 -27.48 7.59
CA LEU A 716 -12.62 -26.70 7.08
C LEU A 716 -12.59 -26.65 5.55
N PHE A 717 -12.89 -27.79 4.90
CA PHE A 717 -13.07 -27.88 3.46
C PHE A 717 -14.33 -28.67 3.13
N ASN A 718 -15.20 -28.09 2.30
CA ASN A 718 -16.47 -28.71 1.93
C ASN A 718 -16.71 -28.65 0.41
N ASN A 719 -16.81 -29.82 -0.23
CA ASN A 719 -17.14 -29.94 -1.65
C ASN A 719 -18.58 -30.45 -1.82
N TYR A 720 -19.57 -29.63 -1.42
CA TYR A 720 -20.98 -30.02 -1.55
C TYR A 720 -21.43 -30.22 -3.00
N SER A 721 -20.82 -29.47 -3.92
CA SER A 721 -21.12 -29.53 -5.34
C SER A 721 -20.76 -30.88 -5.95
N ASP A 722 -19.63 -31.47 -5.53
CA ASP A 722 -19.20 -32.82 -5.94
C ASP A 722 -19.25 -33.03 -7.47
N ASP A 723 -18.80 -32.02 -8.22
CA ASP A 723 -18.70 -32.09 -9.67
C ASP A 723 -17.28 -32.50 -10.09
N SER A 724 -17.18 -33.38 -11.08
CA SER A 724 -15.90 -33.91 -11.58
C SER A 724 -14.98 -32.87 -12.21
N SER A 725 -15.51 -31.71 -12.60
CA SER A 725 -14.72 -30.60 -13.13
C SER A 725 -14.09 -29.73 -12.04
N ASN A 726 -14.53 -29.88 -10.78
CA ASN A 726 -13.92 -29.17 -9.66
C ASN A 726 -12.65 -29.92 -9.23
N THR A 727 -11.53 -29.20 -9.15
CA THR A 727 -10.21 -29.77 -8.88
C THR A 727 -9.67 -29.27 -7.56
N TRP A 728 -8.98 -30.16 -6.86
CA TRP A 728 -8.43 -29.92 -5.52
C TRP A 728 -7.00 -30.41 -5.48
N SER A 729 -6.06 -29.58 -5.08
CA SER A 729 -4.66 -30.00 -4.97
C SER A 729 -3.89 -29.22 -3.91
N ASN A 730 -2.94 -29.86 -3.24
CA ASN A 730 -2.02 -29.22 -2.29
C ASN A 730 -2.70 -28.44 -1.14
N ASN A 731 -3.97 -28.71 -0.83
CA ASN A 731 -4.64 -28.08 0.30
C ASN A 731 -4.27 -28.77 1.60
N ALA A 732 -4.22 -28.01 2.70
CA ALA A 732 -3.89 -28.52 4.03
C ALA A 732 -4.94 -28.12 5.06
N ALA A 733 -5.41 -29.09 5.84
CA ALA A 733 -6.35 -28.89 6.94
C ALA A 733 -5.72 -29.28 8.28
N TYR A 734 -5.74 -28.39 9.27
CA TYR A 734 -5.46 -28.75 10.66
C TYR A 734 -6.72 -28.59 11.52
N ALA A 735 -7.44 -29.70 11.66
CA ALA A 735 -8.67 -29.77 12.46
C ALA A 735 -8.37 -30.19 13.90
N THR A 736 -8.86 -29.40 14.85
CA THR A 736 -8.87 -29.73 16.28
C THR A 736 -10.29 -29.68 16.83
N GLY A 737 -10.49 -29.99 18.12
CA GLY A 737 -11.80 -29.84 18.76
C GLY A 737 -12.91 -30.65 18.07
N SER A 738 -13.97 -29.95 17.67
CA SER A 738 -15.12 -30.50 16.93
C SER A 738 -15.01 -30.29 15.41
N ALA A 739 -13.95 -29.65 14.91
CA ALA A 739 -13.77 -29.39 13.49
C ALA A 739 -13.72 -30.67 12.67
N THR A 740 -14.30 -30.61 11.47
CA THR A 740 -14.18 -31.65 10.45
C THR A 740 -13.31 -31.13 9.30
N ALA A 741 -12.15 -31.76 9.07
CA ALA A 741 -11.24 -31.34 8.01
C ALA A 741 -11.86 -31.45 6.60
N ASN A 742 -12.62 -32.52 6.34
CA ASN A 742 -13.14 -32.88 5.03
C ASN A 742 -14.64 -33.20 5.12
N GLY A 743 -15.49 -32.25 4.69
CA GLY A 743 -16.94 -32.39 4.71
C GLY A 743 -17.40 -33.63 3.94
N GLY A 744 -18.15 -34.52 4.61
CA GLY A 744 -18.67 -35.74 4.00
C GLY A 744 -17.63 -36.79 3.59
N GLY A 745 -16.33 -36.55 3.81
CA GLY A 745 -15.25 -37.44 3.40
C GLY A 745 -15.06 -37.56 1.88
N ILE A 746 -15.46 -36.52 1.14
CA ILE A 746 -15.50 -36.53 -0.32
C ILE A 746 -14.09 -36.45 -0.91
N LEU A 747 -13.21 -35.62 -0.31
CA LEU A 747 -11.85 -35.40 -0.82
C LEU A 747 -10.91 -36.56 -0.44
N SER A 748 -10.10 -37.00 -1.39
CA SER A 748 -9.03 -37.98 -1.17
C SER A 748 -7.82 -37.35 -0.47
N SER A 749 -6.90 -38.18 0.02
CA SER A 749 -5.65 -37.72 0.64
C SER A 749 -4.69 -37.02 -0.31
N SER A 750 -4.86 -37.18 -1.64
CA SER A 750 -4.10 -36.44 -2.65
C SER A 750 -4.69 -35.05 -2.94
N GLU A 751 -5.98 -34.85 -2.63
CA GLU A 751 -6.69 -33.59 -2.83
C GLU A 751 -6.63 -32.69 -1.58
N LEU A 752 -6.61 -33.31 -0.39
CA LEU A 752 -6.52 -32.63 0.90
C LEU A 752 -5.62 -33.38 1.88
N THR A 753 -4.57 -32.71 2.36
CA THR A 753 -3.70 -33.21 3.43
C THR A 753 -4.27 -32.81 4.79
N VAL A 754 -4.59 -33.79 5.64
CA VAL A 754 -4.96 -33.54 7.04
C VAL A 754 -3.71 -33.57 7.91
N LEU A 755 -3.33 -32.41 8.46
CA LEU A 755 -2.13 -32.22 9.26
C LEU A 755 -2.30 -32.80 10.67
N THR A 756 -1.19 -33.28 11.25
CA THR A 756 -1.16 -33.83 12.63
C THR A 756 -0.65 -32.84 13.68
N SER A 757 -0.15 -31.69 13.24
CA SER A 757 0.30 -30.57 14.07
C SER A 757 -0.13 -29.26 13.40
N ALA A 758 -0.27 -28.21 14.21
CA ALA A 758 -0.57 -26.88 13.69
C ALA A 758 0.52 -26.46 12.68
N PRO A 759 0.13 -25.94 11.50
CA PRO A 759 1.08 -25.32 10.59
C PRO A 759 1.62 -24.01 11.19
N SER A 760 2.81 -23.59 10.77
CA SER A 760 3.27 -22.23 11.03
C SER A 760 2.48 -21.29 10.12
N ILE A 761 1.86 -20.25 10.70
CA ILE A 761 1.08 -19.26 9.97
C ILE A 761 1.63 -17.88 10.31
N ALA A 762 2.09 -17.16 9.29
CA ALA A 762 2.45 -15.75 9.42
C ALA A 762 1.20 -14.89 9.24
N ALA A 763 0.60 -14.47 10.36
CA ALA A 763 -0.54 -13.57 10.32
C ALA A 763 -0.11 -12.18 9.82
N PRO A 764 -0.79 -11.59 8.82
CA PRO A 764 -0.50 -10.25 8.36
C PRO A 764 -0.85 -9.20 9.43
N THR A 765 -0.19 -8.04 9.39
CA THR A 765 -0.57 -6.93 10.28
C THR A 765 -1.81 -6.24 9.71
N PRO A 766 -2.92 -6.14 10.45
CA PRO A 766 -4.11 -5.41 9.97
C PRO A 766 -3.80 -3.92 9.84
N LEU A 767 -4.38 -3.27 8.83
CA LEU A 767 -4.41 -1.81 8.76
C LEU A 767 -5.10 -1.24 10.00
N THR A 768 -4.58 -0.10 10.45
CA THR A 768 -5.09 0.69 11.56
C THR A 768 -5.58 2.05 11.06
N PRO A 769 -6.34 2.81 11.86
CA PRO A 769 -6.72 4.17 11.51
C PRO A 769 -5.54 5.14 11.29
N ASN A 770 -4.29 4.77 11.66
CA ASN A 770 -3.11 5.57 11.33
C ASN A 770 -2.60 5.33 9.90
N ASP A 771 -2.92 4.16 9.32
CA ASP A 771 -2.47 3.76 7.98
C ASP A 771 -3.45 4.24 6.89
N VAL A 772 -4.64 4.69 7.29
CA VAL A 772 -5.73 5.09 6.39
C VAL A 772 -6.43 6.38 6.87
N GLY A 773 -7.35 6.89 6.08
CA GLY A 773 -8.16 8.05 6.43
C GLY A 773 -7.39 9.37 6.31
N THR A 774 -7.98 10.44 6.82
CA THR A 774 -7.54 11.81 6.51
C THR A 774 -6.18 12.17 7.11
N THR A 775 -5.74 11.41 8.12
CA THR A 775 -4.51 11.62 8.88
C THR A 775 -3.37 10.67 8.51
N ALA A 776 -3.61 9.70 7.63
CA ALA A 776 -2.55 8.81 7.16
C ALA A 776 -1.44 9.61 6.46
N GLN A 777 -0.19 9.21 6.69
CA GLN A 777 0.99 9.85 6.14
C GLN A 777 1.22 9.42 4.70
#